data_AF-A0A2V5N2Q9-F1
#
_entry.id   AF-A0A2V5N2Q9-F1
#
_cell.length_a   1.000
_cell.length_b   1.000
_cell.length_c   1.000
_cell.angle_alpha   90.00
_cell.angle_beta   90.00
_cell.angle_gamma   90.00
#
_symmetry.space_group_name_H-M   'P 1'
#
loop_
_entity.id
_entity.type
_entity.pdbx_description
1 polymer ?
#
loop_
_entity_poly.entity_id
_entity_poly.type
_entity_poly.pdbx_seq_one_letter_code
_entity_poly.pdbx_strand_id
1 'polypeptide(L)'
;MATGLAICRRFSAVRIRIPPPVCPARSARRSCVWTNSGTVGSVFMAPAGAPGKVETIAGVKGVTLDGLNNYYTGPTVPAFLAGNASRTVEAWVYNPAAADEETIFAWGRRGGPDGSNCSFNHGLNAAFGAVGHWGNPDIGWNGQIAQGQWTYVVYTYDGPSQTTTVYKDGQQANTETLASPLNTWAVDTAGRTLPFRVGSQTDDNGNPTAALRGSMTIAEIRVYDRVLDAATIQNNFTAETDKFGLVDYDNDGLPTWYERQYSFLNERDASDAAKDQDNDGLTNLEEFQKGTNPANPDTDGDGVADGAEVHRMVAGQPAPTDPLRQDTDGDGLSDKAETGTGIFNSAMDTGSNPLVQDTDGDGVADGAEVHRMVAGQPAPTDPLRQDTDGDGLSDKAETGTGIFNSAMDTGSNPLVQDSDGDGFLDGEEAFHGSNPNNASSTPNLIMPAKLVDLDATGQPTGPLNVWTNAGIMGGVFLPPPGGVANIAVVQGIKGVTLDGVNNYYTGPASPRSIAGNGNRTVEAWICNPAADDEETIFSWGRRGGPDGSNCSFNHGLNAAFGAVGHWGAFDVGWGAASNVVVGAWTYVVYTYEGTTMAATVYRNGAPANSRVFTAPLNTWDIDNSSVGNPLPFRVGSQNEASGAATPNLRGSMTIARLRVHDAALSAQAIADRYNSEVGFFSAAPPPTIQNSSLNRQTGAFSFGWTPAPGKTYSVEASGNLATWTAIATNLSTGSFTESPVPAGSPFRYYRLRVE
;
A
#
# COMPACT_ATOMS: atom_id res chain seq x y z
N MET A 1 47.05 56.74 -23.98
CA MET A 1 46.15 56.23 -22.93
C MET A 1 44.85 57.00 -23.03
N ALA A 2 43.81 56.37 -23.54
CA ALA A 2 42.44 56.89 -23.53
C ALA A 2 41.51 55.69 -23.36
N THR A 3 40.94 55.58 -22.15
CA THR A 3 39.91 54.63 -21.76
C THR A 3 38.61 55.00 -22.48
N GLY A 4 38.29 54.26 -23.54
CA GLY A 4 36.98 54.32 -24.19
C GLY A 4 36.03 53.33 -23.51
N LEU A 5 34.96 53.86 -22.92
CA LEU A 5 33.77 53.14 -22.49
C LEU A 5 33.34 52.12 -23.57
N ALA A 6 33.44 50.83 -23.26
CA ALA A 6 32.75 49.80 -24.01
C ALA A 6 31.26 49.88 -23.65
N ILE A 7 30.52 50.68 -24.41
CA ILE A 7 29.05 50.66 -24.40
C ILE A 7 28.64 49.26 -24.85
N CYS A 8 28.27 48.41 -23.89
CA CYS A 8 27.69 47.10 -24.12
C CYS A 8 26.42 47.29 -24.96
N ARG A 9 26.49 46.96 -26.26
CA ARG A 9 25.36 47.10 -27.17
C ARG A 9 24.27 46.12 -26.74
N ARG A 10 23.20 46.65 -26.13
CA ARG A 10 21.96 45.94 -25.79
C ARG A 10 21.23 45.56 -27.09
N PHE A 11 21.42 44.34 -27.57
CA PHE A 11 20.62 43.77 -28.65
C PHE A 11 19.63 42.78 -28.02
N SER A 12 18.39 43.23 -27.83
CA SER A 12 17.23 42.40 -27.52
C SER A 12 16.31 42.43 -28.74
N ALA A 13 16.05 41.29 -29.37
CA ALA A 13 15.19 41.23 -30.57
C ALA A 13 13.75 41.69 -30.22
N VAL A 14 13.25 41.24 -29.08
CA VAL A 14 11.93 41.60 -28.56
C VAL A 14 12.08 42.00 -27.09
N ARG A 15 11.47 43.12 -26.71
CA ARG A 15 11.36 43.55 -25.30
C ARG A 15 9.99 44.18 -25.09
N ILE A 16 9.09 43.45 -24.45
CA ILE A 16 7.73 43.90 -24.23
C ILE A 16 7.61 44.29 -22.75
N ARG A 17 7.23 45.54 -22.50
CA ARG A 17 6.90 46.06 -21.17
C ARG A 17 5.62 46.85 -21.29
N ILE A 18 4.80 46.85 -20.25
CA ILE A 18 3.65 47.75 -20.16
C ILE A 18 4.18 49.19 -20.07
N PRO A 19 3.77 50.11 -20.96
CA PRO A 19 4.28 51.48 -20.94
C PRO A 19 3.87 52.21 -19.64
N PRO A 20 4.68 53.16 -19.16
CA PRO A 20 4.33 54.02 -18.02
C PRO A 20 3.07 54.85 -18.34
N PRO A 21 2.29 55.25 -17.32
CA PRO A 21 1.04 55.98 -17.54
C PRO A 21 1.33 57.40 -18.04
N VAL A 22 1.15 57.64 -19.34
CA VAL A 22 1.00 59.00 -19.87
C VAL A 22 -0.42 59.12 -20.42
N CYS A 23 -1.32 59.79 -19.70
CA CYS A 23 -2.69 60.11 -20.18
C CYS A 23 -2.66 61.35 -21.10
N PRO A 24 -3.59 61.44 -22.08
CA PRO A 24 -4.94 61.92 -21.79
C PRO A 24 -6.05 60.92 -22.12
N ALA A 25 -7.18 61.15 -21.46
CA ALA A 25 -8.43 60.41 -21.55
C ALA A 25 -9.00 60.32 -22.98
N ARG A 26 -9.74 59.23 -23.23
CA ARG A 26 -10.44 58.82 -24.47
C ARG A 26 -9.61 57.96 -25.45
N SER A 27 -9.36 56.71 -25.08
CA SER A 27 -9.74 55.57 -25.94
C SER A 27 -9.49 54.25 -25.21
N ALA A 28 -10.43 53.31 -25.32
CA ALA A 28 -10.31 51.92 -24.88
C ALA A 28 -9.28 51.11 -25.70
N ARG A 29 -8.22 51.76 -26.23
CA ARG A 29 -7.23 51.15 -27.15
C ARG A 29 -5.94 50.71 -26.48
N ARG A 30 -5.71 50.99 -25.19
CA ARG A 30 -4.43 50.69 -24.50
C ARG A 30 -4.26 49.22 -24.12
N SER A 31 -5.33 48.49 -23.84
CA SER A 31 -5.26 47.04 -23.56
C SER A 31 -5.13 46.20 -24.84
N CYS A 32 -5.52 46.74 -25.99
CA CYS A 32 -5.44 46.05 -27.28
C CYS A 32 -4.04 46.00 -27.90
N VAL A 33 -3.07 46.76 -27.35
CA VAL A 33 -1.74 46.93 -27.94
C VAL A 33 -0.67 46.86 -26.85
N TRP A 34 0.26 45.92 -27.00
CA TRP A 34 1.45 45.81 -26.17
C TRP A 34 2.69 46.25 -26.96
N THR A 35 3.38 47.29 -26.50
CA THR A 35 4.47 47.90 -27.26
C THR A 35 5.75 47.06 -27.15
N ASN A 36 6.34 46.74 -28.31
CA ASN A 36 7.70 46.18 -28.37
C ASN A 36 8.71 47.32 -28.34
N SER A 37 9.54 47.35 -27.31
CA SER A 37 10.67 48.27 -27.13
C SER A 37 12.02 47.65 -27.56
N GLY A 38 11.99 46.45 -28.14
CA GLY A 38 13.15 45.74 -28.70
C GLY A 38 13.51 46.15 -30.12
N THR A 39 14.54 45.51 -30.69
CA THR A 39 15.10 45.90 -32.00
C THR A 39 14.28 45.47 -33.21
N VAL A 40 13.39 44.47 -33.09
CA VAL A 40 12.50 44.01 -34.17
C VAL A 40 11.34 44.99 -34.44
N GLY A 41 11.22 46.08 -33.67
CA GLY A 41 10.18 47.09 -33.84
C GLY A 41 8.76 46.51 -33.77
N SER A 42 7.74 47.32 -34.11
CA SER A 42 6.32 46.92 -34.12
C SER A 42 5.64 46.78 -32.74
N VAL A 43 4.42 46.26 -32.73
CA VAL A 43 3.55 46.08 -31.56
C VAL A 43 2.95 44.68 -31.57
N PHE A 44 2.50 44.24 -30.40
CA PHE A 44 1.70 43.03 -30.21
C PHE A 44 0.23 43.43 -30.08
N MET A 45 -0.64 42.86 -30.89
CA MET A 45 -2.06 43.24 -30.95
C MET A 45 -2.95 42.10 -30.44
N ALA A 46 -3.91 42.46 -29.59
CA ALA A 46 -4.94 41.54 -29.16
C ALA A 46 -6.00 41.32 -30.26
N PRO A 47 -6.76 40.21 -30.20
CA PRO A 47 -7.96 40.02 -31.00
C PRO A 47 -8.97 41.13 -30.76
N ALA A 48 -9.78 41.41 -31.78
CA ALA A 48 -10.89 42.35 -31.65
C ALA A 48 -11.85 41.87 -30.56
N GLY A 49 -12.07 42.72 -29.54
CA GLY A 49 -13.01 42.44 -28.45
C GLY A 49 -12.50 41.53 -27.33
N ALA A 50 -11.27 41.01 -27.42
CA ALA A 50 -10.70 40.14 -26.40
C ALA A 50 -9.27 40.53 -25.95
N PRO A 51 -9.00 41.81 -25.60
CA PRO A 51 -7.72 42.18 -24.99
C PRO A 51 -7.59 41.58 -23.59
N GLY A 52 -6.37 41.19 -23.22
CA GLY A 52 -6.06 40.88 -21.83
C GLY A 52 -6.32 42.07 -20.91
N LYS A 53 -6.63 41.77 -19.65
CA LYS A 53 -6.91 42.78 -18.63
C LYS A 53 -5.59 43.36 -18.10
N VAL A 54 -5.44 44.69 -18.15
CA VAL A 54 -4.26 45.34 -17.55
C VAL A 54 -4.60 45.66 -16.09
N GLU A 55 -3.93 44.99 -15.16
CA GLU A 55 -4.16 45.16 -13.73
C GLU A 55 -2.87 45.05 -12.92
N THR A 56 -2.99 45.24 -11.60
CA THR A 56 -1.87 45.10 -10.66
C THR A 56 -2.13 43.87 -9.83
N ILE A 57 -1.23 42.89 -9.92
CA ILE A 57 -1.26 41.65 -9.16
C ILE A 57 -0.06 41.65 -8.23
N ALA A 58 -0.30 41.46 -6.93
CA ALA A 58 0.74 41.45 -5.88
C ALA A 58 1.71 42.65 -5.98
N GLY A 59 1.16 43.86 -6.18
CA GLY A 59 1.93 45.10 -6.32
C GLY A 59 2.57 45.34 -7.69
N VAL A 60 2.46 44.41 -8.65
CA VAL A 60 3.09 44.52 -9.97
C VAL A 60 2.06 44.64 -11.08
N LYS A 61 2.27 45.61 -11.96
CA LYS A 61 1.40 45.80 -13.12
C LYS A 61 1.70 44.76 -14.22
N GLY A 62 0.66 44.06 -14.67
CA GLY A 62 0.73 43.00 -15.68
C GLY A 62 -0.45 43.00 -16.64
N VAL A 63 -0.39 42.12 -17.65
CA VAL A 63 -1.50 41.78 -18.54
C VAL A 63 -2.00 40.38 -18.18
N THR A 64 -3.21 40.30 -17.65
CA THR A 64 -3.89 39.06 -17.28
C THR A 64 -4.61 38.49 -18.48
N LEU A 65 -4.36 37.22 -18.74
CA LEU A 65 -5.01 36.41 -19.77
C LEU A 65 -6.01 35.46 -19.09
N ASP A 66 -7.13 35.21 -19.76
CA ASP A 66 -8.25 34.44 -19.23
C ASP A 66 -8.21 32.94 -19.54
N GLY A 67 -7.16 32.45 -20.22
CA GLY A 67 -7.09 31.06 -20.73
C GLY A 67 -8.10 30.75 -21.83
N LEU A 68 -8.93 31.70 -22.23
CA LEU A 68 -10.06 31.47 -23.13
C LEU A 68 -9.93 32.25 -24.41
N ASN A 69 -9.88 33.58 -24.39
CA ASN A 69 -9.94 34.44 -25.57
C ASN A 69 -8.76 35.42 -25.69
N ASN A 70 -8.01 35.63 -24.61
CA ASN A 70 -6.94 36.60 -24.58
C ASN A 70 -5.63 36.01 -25.12
N TYR A 71 -5.05 36.66 -26.12
CA TYR A 71 -3.69 36.44 -26.58
C TYR A 71 -3.23 37.68 -27.34
N TYR A 72 -1.95 37.75 -27.69
CA TYR A 72 -1.44 38.83 -28.54
C TYR A 72 -0.64 38.27 -29.71
N THR A 73 -0.84 38.86 -30.88
CA THR A 73 -0.10 38.54 -32.10
C THR A 73 0.90 39.65 -32.38
N GLY A 74 2.19 39.29 -32.45
CA GLY A 74 3.30 40.19 -32.69
C GLY A 74 3.71 40.28 -34.17
N PRO A 75 4.87 40.90 -34.44
CA PRO A 75 5.47 40.89 -35.77
C PRO A 75 5.90 39.48 -36.19
N THR A 76 6.15 39.32 -37.49
CA THR A 76 6.76 38.12 -38.07
C THR A 76 8.07 37.76 -37.37
N VAL A 77 8.28 36.47 -37.11
CA VAL A 77 9.51 35.94 -36.55
C VAL A 77 10.68 36.21 -37.51
N PRO A 78 11.76 36.89 -37.06
CA PRO A 78 12.94 37.06 -37.88
C PRO A 78 13.62 35.73 -38.19
N ALA A 79 14.15 35.57 -39.40
CA ALA A 79 14.83 34.34 -39.82
C ALA A 79 16.01 33.96 -38.91
N PHE A 80 16.68 34.92 -38.28
CA PHE A 80 17.79 34.68 -37.35
C PHE A 80 17.36 34.12 -35.98
N LEU A 81 16.05 34.04 -35.69
CA LEU A 81 15.48 33.38 -34.51
C LEU A 81 14.72 32.10 -34.85
N ALA A 82 14.60 31.75 -36.14
CA ALA A 82 13.98 30.53 -36.62
C ALA A 82 15.02 29.41 -36.81
N GLY A 83 14.57 28.21 -37.18
CA GLY A 83 15.43 27.05 -37.39
C GLY A 83 16.21 26.66 -36.13
N ASN A 84 17.51 26.38 -36.32
CA ASN A 84 18.45 25.98 -35.28
C ASN A 84 19.17 27.16 -34.59
N ALA A 85 18.63 28.37 -34.67
CA ALA A 85 19.28 29.54 -34.09
C ALA A 85 19.38 29.45 -32.56
N SER A 86 20.48 29.94 -31.99
CA SER A 86 20.62 30.08 -30.54
C SER A 86 19.76 31.22 -30.02
N ARG A 87 19.11 31.05 -28.87
CA ARG A 87 18.13 32.02 -28.36
C ARG A 87 17.92 31.93 -26.85
N THR A 88 17.39 33.00 -26.29
CA THR A 88 16.90 33.05 -24.90
C THR A 88 15.57 33.79 -24.85
N VAL A 89 14.60 33.28 -24.10
CA VAL A 89 13.35 33.95 -23.74
C VAL A 89 13.30 34.04 -22.23
N GLU A 90 13.12 35.24 -21.68
CA GLU A 90 12.87 35.45 -20.25
C GLU A 90 11.52 36.14 -20.04
N ALA A 91 10.80 35.77 -19.00
CA ALA A 91 9.53 36.37 -18.65
C ALA A 91 9.33 36.46 -17.12
N TRP A 92 8.56 37.47 -16.71
CA TRP A 92 7.98 37.53 -15.37
C TRP A 92 6.49 37.23 -15.46
N VAL A 93 6.08 36.18 -14.76
CA VAL A 93 4.74 35.59 -14.85
C VAL A 93 4.18 35.37 -13.44
N TYR A 94 2.91 35.69 -13.23
CA TYR A 94 2.13 35.29 -12.07
C TYR A 94 1.05 34.34 -12.57
N ASN A 95 1.14 33.06 -12.20
CA ASN A 95 0.13 32.08 -12.54
C ASN A 95 -0.58 31.62 -11.24
N PRO A 96 -1.85 31.99 -11.00
CA PRO A 96 -2.55 31.61 -9.78
C PRO A 96 -2.76 30.10 -9.67
N ALA A 97 -3.00 29.43 -10.80
CA ALA A 97 -3.23 27.99 -10.87
C ALA A 97 -2.80 27.50 -12.26
N ALA A 98 -1.63 26.85 -12.33
CA ALA A 98 -1.07 26.38 -13.59
C ALA A 98 -1.74 25.09 -14.04
N ALA A 99 -2.14 25.02 -15.30
CA ALA A 99 -2.51 23.74 -15.93
C ALA A 99 -1.26 22.93 -16.32
N ASP A 100 -1.42 21.73 -16.88
CA ASP A 100 -0.30 20.90 -17.34
C ASP A 100 0.57 21.60 -18.40
N GLU A 101 -0.04 22.40 -19.27
CA GLU A 101 0.65 23.21 -20.29
C GLU A 101 -0.10 24.52 -20.56
N GLU A 102 0.54 25.66 -20.29
CA GLU A 102 -0.02 26.99 -20.57
C GLU A 102 1.00 27.92 -21.21
N THR A 103 0.64 28.53 -22.33
CA THR A 103 1.62 29.28 -23.14
C THR A 103 1.88 30.68 -22.60
N ILE A 104 3.15 31.00 -22.33
CA ILE A 104 3.63 32.37 -22.10
C ILE A 104 3.91 33.04 -23.44
N PHE A 105 4.81 32.46 -24.23
CA PHE A 105 5.33 33.03 -25.47
C PHE A 105 5.63 31.93 -26.48
N ALA A 106 5.27 32.12 -27.75
CA ALA A 106 5.46 31.08 -28.75
C ALA A 106 5.77 31.62 -30.15
N TRP A 107 6.41 30.79 -30.95
CA TRP A 107 6.46 30.89 -32.40
C TRP A 107 6.76 29.53 -33.04
N GLY A 108 6.82 29.46 -34.36
CA GLY A 108 6.81 28.18 -35.06
C GLY A 108 5.39 27.69 -35.27
N ARG A 109 5.23 26.41 -35.60
CA ARG A 109 3.90 25.81 -35.75
C ARG A 109 3.86 24.38 -35.23
N ARG A 110 2.70 24.04 -34.67
CA ARG A 110 2.31 22.67 -34.31
C ARG A 110 1.82 21.94 -35.57
N GLY A 111 2.25 20.70 -35.76
CA GLY A 111 1.88 19.84 -36.91
C GLY A 111 2.90 19.81 -38.06
N GLY A 112 4.07 20.42 -37.88
CA GLY A 112 5.25 20.18 -38.72
C GLY A 112 6.07 18.96 -38.27
N PRO A 113 7.23 18.71 -38.91
CA PRO A 113 8.20 17.73 -38.44
C PRO A 113 8.72 18.06 -37.04
N ASP A 114 9.32 17.07 -36.38
CA ASP A 114 9.85 17.21 -35.03
C ASP A 114 10.75 18.46 -34.87
N GLY A 115 10.45 19.32 -33.90
CA GLY A 115 11.15 20.58 -33.65
C GLY A 115 10.67 21.79 -34.46
N SER A 116 9.50 21.70 -35.12
CA SER A 116 8.93 22.83 -35.89
C SER A 116 8.27 23.91 -35.05
N ASN A 117 7.95 23.61 -33.79
CA ASN A 117 7.32 24.52 -32.84
C ASN A 117 8.32 25.02 -31.79
N CYS A 118 8.00 26.15 -31.18
CA CYS A 118 8.65 26.60 -29.95
C CYS A 118 7.61 27.32 -29.09
N SER A 119 7.08 26.63 -28.09
CA SER A 119 6.25 27.22 -27.06
C SER A 119 7.01 27.29 -25.75
N PHE A 120 7.11 28.47 -25.17
CA PHE A 120 7.60 28.66 -23.81
C PHE A 120 6.40 28.80 -22.88
N ASN A 121 6.32 27.90 -21.90
CA ASN A 121 5.12 27.58 -21.14
C ASN A 121 5.35 27.72 -19.62
N HIS A 122 4.26 27.86 -18.88
CA HIS A 122 4.22 27.84 -17.41
C HIS A 122 3.24 26.78 -16.91
N GLY A 123 3.53 25.50 -17.15
CA GLY A 123 2.66 24.38 -16.80
C GLY A 123 3.29 23.35 -15.86
N LEU A 124 2.44 22.49 -15.27
CA LEU A 124 2.83 21.51 -14.23
C LEU A 124 3.41 20.22 -14.78
N ASN A 125 3.21 19.90 -16.07
CA ASN A 125 3.63 18.61 -16.59
C ASN A 125 5.16 18.47 -16.57
N ALA A 126 5.65 17.38 -15.96
CA ALA A 126 7.08 17.13 -15.77
C ALA A 126 7.85 16.93 -17.09
N ALA A 127 7.18 16.53 -18.17
CA ALA A 127 7.80 16.29 -19.47
C ALA A 127 7.73 17.50 -20.42
N PHE A 128 6.67 18.30 -20.39
CA PHE A 128 6.44 19.35 -21.40
C PHE A 128 5.91 20.68 -20.85
N GLY A 129 5.77 20.81 -19.53
CA GLY A 129 5.19 22.01 -18.91
C GLY A 129 6.01 23.29 -19.10
N ALA A 130 7.28 23.21 -19.51
CA ALA A 130 8.17 24.38 -19.67
C ALA A 130 8.40 24.79 -21.12
N VAL A 131 8.71 23.86 -22.02
CA VAL A 131 8.87 24.15 -23.45
C VAL A 131 8.35 23.00 -24.29
N GLY A 132 7.53 23.34 -25.30
CA GLY A 132 7.07 22.41 -26.33
C GLY A 132 7.75 22.68 -27.68
N HIS A 133 8.43 21.67 -28.22
CA HIS A 133 9.08 21.71 -29.54
C HIS A 133 8.32 20.94 -30.62
N TRP A 134 7.35 20.12 -30.22
CA TRP A 134 6.57 19.21 -31.07
C TRP A 134 7.46 18.09 -31.64
N GLY A 135 7.41 16.90 -31.04
CA GLY A 135 8.02 15.66 -31.57
C GLY A 135 9.51 15.40 -31.21
N ASN A 136 10.29 16.44 -30.93
CA ASN A 136 11.56 16.30 -30.19
C ASN A 136 11.28 16.37 -28.68
N PRO A 137 12.16 15.86 -27.79
CA PRO A 137 11.86 15.88 -26.36
C PRO A 137 11.59 17.31 -25.91
N ASP A 138 10.35 17.49 -25.45
CA ASP A 138 9.89 18.67 -24.75
C ASP A 138 10.58 18.73 -23.38
N ILE A 139 10.49 19.86 -22.70
CA ILE A 139 11.09 20.01 -21.36
C ILE A 139 10.03 20.46 -20.36
N GLY A 140 9.99 19.81 -19.20
CA GLY A 140 9.22 20.27 -18.05
C GLY A 140 10.09 20.96 -17.00
N TRP A 141 9.43 21.57 -16.02
CA TRP A 141 10.09 22.31 -14.93
C TRP A 141 10.70 21.41 -13.84
N ASN A 142 10.68 20.08 -14.01
CA ASN A 142 11.13 19.11 -12.99
C ASN A 142 10.52 19.35 -11.60
N GLY A 143 9.23 19.69 -11.57
CA GLY A 143 8.47 20.01 -10.35
C GLY A 143 8.81 21.36 -9.70
N GLN A 144 9.67 22.19 -10.31
CA GLN A 144 10.14 23.41 -9.66
C GLN A 144 9.26 24.64 -9.85
N ILE A 145 8.21 24.60 -10.67
CA ILE A 145 7.43 25.80 -11.01
C ILE A 145 6.54 26.27 -9.84
N ALA A 146 6.54 27.58 -9.57
CA ALA A 146 5.75 28.17 -8.48
C ALA A 146 4.41 28.72 -8.99
N GLN A 147 3.37 28.64 -8.16
CA GLN A 147 2.04 29.20 -8.43
C GLN A 147 1.72 30.27 -7.38
N GLY A 148 0.74 31.12 -7.66
CA GLY A 148 0.29 32.16 -6.73
C GLY A 148 1.31 33.26 -6.43
N GLN A 149 2.45 33.30 -7.14
CA GLN A 149 3.49 34.30 -6.95
C GLN A 149 4.16 34.68 -8.27
N TRP A 150 4.84 35.83 -8.28
CA TRP A 150 5.62 36.25 -9.43
C TRP A 150 6.86 35.37 -9.59
N THR A 151 6.94 34.66 -10.69
CA THR A 151 8.05 33.77 -11.03
C THR A 151 8.84 34.34 -12.20
N TYR A 152 10.17 34.31 -12.09
CA TYR A 152 11.06 34.65 -13.18
C TYR A 152 11.47 33.39 -13.92
N VAL A 153 10.97 33.23 -15.14
CA VAL A 153 11.16 32.03 -15.94
C VAL A 153 12.01 32.35 -17.17
N VAL A 154 12.97 31.47 -17.48
CA VAL A 154 13.85 31.62 -18.65
C VAL A 154 13.95 30.31 -19.40
N TYR A 155 13.89 30.38 -20.73
CA TYR A 155 14.23 29.30 -21.65
C TYR A 155 15.44 29.72 -22.49
N THR A 156 16.44 28.85 -22.57
CA THR A 156 17.58 28.99 -23.48
C THR A 156 17.68 27.79 -24.41
N TYR A 157 18.03 28.03 -25.66
CA TYR A 157 18.43 26.99 -26.60
C TYR A 157 19.75 27.34 -27.26
N ASP A 158 20.72 26.44 -27.15
CA ASP A 158 22.03 26.53 -27.77
C ASP A 158 22.09 25.66 -29.02
N GLY A 159 21.97 26.28 -30.19
CA GLY A 159 21.89 25.57 -31.47
C GLY A 159 23.11 24.69 -31.82
N PRO A 160 24.35 25.15 -31.57
CA PRO A 160 25.55 24.33 -31.73
C PRO A 160 25.59 23.06 -30.87
N SER A 161 25.22 23.14 -29.59
CA SER A 161 25.22 21.97 -28.69
C SER A 161 23.90 21.20 -28.68
N GLN A 162 22.84 21.77 -29.28
CA GLN A 162 21.47 21.26 -29.26
C GLN A 162 20.91 21.15 -27.83
N THR A 163 21.38 22.02 -26.94
CA THR A 163 20.98 21.99 -25.52
C THR A 163 19.84 22.98 -25.29
N THR A 164 18.74 22.48 -24.72
CA THR A 164 17.66 23.28 -24.16
C THR A 164 17.80 23.32 -22.65
N THR A 165 17.65 24.50 -22.05
CA THR A 165 17.72 24.67 -20.60
C THR A 165 16.64 25.63 -20.17
N VAL A 166 15.98 25.32 -19.05
CA VAL A 166 15.02 26.20 -18.41
C VAL A 166 15.49 26.57 -17.02
N TYR A 167 15.26 27.83 -16.65
CA TYR A 167 15.64 28.41 -15.38
C TYR A 167 14.41 29.00 -14.70
N LYS A 168 14.34 28.85 -13.40
CA LYS A 168 13.36 29.49 -12.54
C LYS A 168 14.10 30.28 -11.47
N ASP A 169 13.70 31.54 -11.28
CA ASP A 169 14.19 32.41 -10.22
C ASP A 169 15.73 32.50 -10.17
N GLY A 170 16.32 32.58 -11.36
CA GLY A 170 17.76 32.69 -11.54
C GLY A 170 18.53 31.36 -11.53
N GLN A 171 17.90 30.26 -11.11
CA GLN A 171 18.51 28.94 -10.97
C GLN A 171 18.10 28.00 -12.10
N GLN A 172 18.99 27.10 -12.50
CA GLN A 172 18.67 26.10 -13.52
C GLN A 172 17.65 25.11 -12.96
N ALA A 173 16.50 24.98 -13.62
CA ALA A 173 15.45 24.05 -13.22
C ALA A 173 15.58 22.70 -13.93
N ASN A 174 15.81 22.72 -15.25
CA ASN A 174 16.00 21.52 -16.04
C ASN A 174 16.87 21.80 -17.27
N THR A 175 17.55 20.78 -17.79
CA THR A 175 18.35 20.86 -19.02
C THR A 175 18.32 19.54 -19.77
N GLU A 176 18.22 19.63 -21.10
CA GLU A 176 18.23 18.47 -21.98
C GLU A 176 19.03 18.74 -23.25
N THR A 177 19.69 17.71 -23.77
CA THR A 177 20.34 17.74 -25.08
C THR A 177 19.45 17.01 -26.08
N LEU A 178 18.98 17.74 -27.10
CA LEU A 178 18.10 17.19 -28.11
C LEU A 178 18.84 16.21 -29.03
N ALA A 179 18.12 15.19 -29.49
CA ALA A 179 18.66 14.18 -30.40
C ALA A 179 18.93 14.72 -31.81
N SER A 180 18.33 15.85 -32.16
CA SER A 180 18.53 16.53 -33.43
C SER A 180 18.34 18.04 -33.30
N PRO A 181 18.95 18.85 -34.19
CA PRO A 181 18.80 20.30 -34.13
C PRO A 181 17.36 20.72 -34.35
N LEU A 182 16.89 21.70 -33.57
CA LEU A 182 15.58 22.29 -33.78
C LEU A 182 15.48 22.91 -35.18
N ASN A 183 14.31 22.79 -35.76
CA ASN A 183 13.97 23.41 -37.04
C ASN A 183 12.68 24.22 -36.87
N THR A 184 12.68 25.21 -35.98
CA THR A 184 11.49 26.05 -35.75
C THR A 184 11.09 26.78 -37.03
N TRP A 185 9.85 26.60 -37.50
CA TRP A 185 9.45 27.17 -38.80
C TRP A 185 9.08 28.64 -38.71
N ALA A 186 9.40 29.38 -39.78
CA ALA A 186 9.02 30.78 -39.92
C ALA A 186 7.82 30.98 -40.87
N VAL A 187 7.28 29.90 -41.46
CA VAL A 187 6.17 29.93 -42.42
C VAL A 187 5.15 28.81 -42.16
N ASP A 188 3.90 29.05 -42.52
CA ASP A 188 2.80 28.08 -42.44
C ASP A 188 2.73 27.13 -43.65
N THR A 189 1.70 26.27 -43.71
CA THR A 189 1.50 25.29 -44.80
C THR A 189 1.29 25.92 -46.18
N ALA A 190 0.89 27.20 -46.22
CA ALA A 190 0.71 27.98 -47.43
C ALA A 190 1.93 28.89 -47.75
N GLY A 191 3.01 28.81 -46.97
CA GLY A 191 4.21 29.63 -47.13
C GLY A 191 4.09 31.07 -46.62
N ARG A 192 3.04 31.40 -45.86
CA ARG A 192 2.86 32.72 -45.24
C ARG A 192 3.69 32.80 -43.97
N THR A 193 4.24 33.96 -43.67
CA THR A 193 5.13 34.12 -42.50
C THR A 193 4.39 34.00 -41.17
N LEU A 194 5.03 33.34 -40.19
CA LEU A 194 4.49 33.14 -38.85
C LEU A 194 4.88 34.28 -37.90
N PRO A 195 3.96 34.76 -37.04
CA PRO A 195 4.24 35.79 -36.05
C PRO A 195 4.74 35.21 -34.72
N PHE A 196 5.32 36.08 -33.89
CA PHE A 196 5.40 35.82 -32.45
C PHE A 196 4.00 35.86 -31.82
N ARG A 197 3.79 35.07 -30.77
CA ARG A 197 2.56 35.08 -29.97
C ARG A 197 2.85 35.16 -28.48
N VAL A 198 2.00 35.88 -27.76
CA VAL A 198 1.95 35.88 -26.29
C VAL A 198 0.62 35.25 -25.89
N GLY A 199 0.63 34.30 -24.96
CA GLY A 199 -0.59 33.68 -24.43
C GLY A 199 -1.23 32.59 -25.30
N SER A 200 -0.62 32.21 -26.43
CA SER A 200 -1.17 31.17 -27.32
C SER A 200 -0.09 30.65 -28.28
N GLN A 201 -0.17 29.37 -28.65
CA GLN A 201 0.67 28.77 -29.70
C GLN A 201 0.05 28.93 -31.10
N THR A 202 0.79 28.53 -32.13
CA THR A 202 0.34 28.59 -33.53
C THR A 202 0.08 27.20 -34.10
N ASP A 203 -1.07 27.00 -34.72
CA ASP A 203 -1.40 25.79 -35.49
C ASP A 203 -0.70 25.76 -36.87
N ASP A 204 -0.86 24.65 -37.60
CA ASP A 204 -0.28 24.45 -38.94
C ASP A 204 -0.59 25.54 -39.96
N ASN A 205 -1.75 26.19 -39.82
CA ASN A 205 -2.27 27.18 -40.75
C ASN A 205 -1.94 28.61 -40.31
N GLY A 206 -1.15 28.78 -39.26
CA GLY A 206 -0.76 30.07 -38.74
C GLY A 206 -1.76 30.68 -37.75
N ASN A 207 -2.82 29.96 -37.35
CA ASN A 207 -3.84 30.46 -36.43
C ASN A 207 -3.46 30.21 -34.96
N PRO A 208 -3.96 31.02 -34.02
CA PRO A 208 -3.75 30.81 -32.59
C PRO A 208 -4.53 29.58 -32.07
N THR A 209 -3.87 28.75 -31.27
CA THR A 209 -4.48 27.54 -30.66
C THR A 209 -5.30 27.92 -29.43
N ALA A 210 -6.53 27.39 -29.31
CA ALA A 210 -7.41 27.65 -28.17
C ALA A 210 -7.07 26.81 -26.93
N ALA A 211 -6.72 25.52 -27.12
CA ALA A 211 -6.53 24.56 -26.03
C ALA A 211 -5.30 24.82 -25.12
N LEU A 212 -4.39 25.71 -25.52
CA LEU A 212 -3.10 25.94 -24.83
C LEU A 212 -2.92 27.42 -24.47
N ARG A 213 -4.03 28.15 -24.30
CA ARG A 213 -4.00 29.56 -23.94
C ARG A 213 -3.60 29.71 -22.49
N GLY A 214 -2.79 30.73 -22.20
CA GLY A 214 -2.39 31.01 -20.82
C GLY A 214 -3.52 31.67 -20.04
N SER A 215 -3.72 31.23 -18.79
CA SER A 215 -4.60 31.84 -17.78
C SER A 215 -3.80 32.57 -16.68
N MET A 216 -2.76 33.28 -17.11
CA MET A 216 -1.75 33.88 -16.25
C MET A 216 -1.64 35.40 -16.46
N THR A 217 -1.00 36.08 -15.50
CA THR A 217 -0.61 37.48 -15.64
C THR A 217 0.85 37.58 -16.07
N ILE A 218 1.12 38.30 -17.15
CA ILE A 218 2.49 38.49 -17.67
C ILE A 218 2.87 39.96 -17.54
N ALA A 219 3.98 40.25 -16.85
CA ALA A 219 4.47 41.62 -16.66
C ALA A 219 5.46 42.03 -17.76
N GLU A 220 6.42 41.16 -18.06
CA GLU A 220 7.52 41.44 -18.98
C GLU A 220 7.93 40.19 -19.75
N ILE A 221 8.33 40.38 -21.02
CA ILE A 221 8.96 39.34 -21.85
C ILE A 221 10.15 39.95 -22.58
N ARG A 222 11.29 39.24 -22.62
CA ARG A 222 12.48 39.62 -23.40
C ARG A 222 13.01 38.43 -24.18
N VAL A 223 13.36 38.66 -25.44
CA VAL A 223 13.91 37.64 -26.34
C VAL A 223 15.27 38.10 -26.86
N TYR A 224 16.26 37.21 -26.76
CA TYR A 224 17.63 37.41 -27.19
C TYR A 224 17.97 36.41 -28.29
N ASP A 225 18.80 36.84 -29.23
CA ASP A 225 19.36 36.08 -30.36
C ASP A 225 20.63 35.29 -29.99
N ARG A 226 20.76 34.96 -28.69
CA ARG A 226 21.89 34.24 -28.11
C ARG A 226 21.45 33.50 -26.86
N VAL A 227 22.30 32.60 -26.38
CA VAL A 227 22.19 32.00 -25.05
C VAL A 227 22.70 33.00 -24.01
N LEU A 228 21.91 33.27 -22.97
CA LEU A 228 22.40 33.91 -21.75
C LEU A 228 22.99 32.86 -20.83
N ASP A 229 24.14 33.14 -20.21
CA ASP A 229 24.71 32.25 -19.21
C ASP A 229 23.93 32.32 -17.88
N ALA A 230 24.07 31.27 -17.07
CA ALA A 230 23.38 31.14 -15.79
C ALA A 230 23.67 32.32 -14.83
N ALA A 231 24.90 32.85 -14.84
CA ALA A 231 25.27 33.99 -14.01
C ALA A 231 24.53 35.27 -14.41
N THR A 232 24.36 35.51 -15.72
CA THR A 232 23.58 36.63 -16.25
C THR A 232 22.10 36.47 -15.89
N ILE A 233 21.56 35.27 -16.01
CA ILE A 233 20.18 34.95 -15.65
C ILE A 233 19.93 35.19 -14.16
N GLN A 234 20.83 34.71 -13.28
CA GLN A 234 20.76 34.97 -11.84
C GLN A 234 20.86 36.47 -11.50
N ASN A 235 21.75 37.20 -12.18
CA ASN A 235 21.90 38.64 -11.96
C ASN A 235 20.65 39.41 -12.41
N ASN A 236 20.02 39.02 -13.52
CA ASN A 236 18.77 39.63 -13.99
C ASN A 236 17.63 39.39 -12.99
N PHE A 237 17.50 38.16 -12.47
CA PHE A 237 16.54 37.83 -11.41
C PHE A 237 16.74 38.71 -10.19
N THR A 238 17.95 38.69 -9.62
CA THR A 238 18.31 39.40 -8.38
C THR A 238 18.08 40.91 -8.50
N ALA A 239 18.32 41.49 -9.68
CA ALA A 239 18.11 42.91 -9.92
C ALA A 239 16.62 43.31 -9.97
N GLU A 240 15.70 42.35 -10.11
CA GLU A 240 14.28 42.59 -10.30
C GLU A 240 13.40 42.05 -9.14
N THR A 241 13.93 41.27 -8.19
CA THR A 241 13.17 40.65 -7.08
C THR A 241 12.31 41.63 -6.27
N ASP A 242 12.87 42.79 -5.89
CA ASP A 242 12.14 43.84 -5.15
C ASP A 242 10.95 44.38 -5.94
N LYS A 243 11.14 44.59 -7.25
CA LYS A 243 10.05 45.02 -8.14
C LYS A 243 8.90 44.02 -8.14
N PHE A 244 9.19 42.73 -8.00
CA PHE A 244 8.20 41.65 -8.05
C PHE A 244 7.75 41.13 -6.68
N GLY A 245 8.12 41.84 -5.61
CA GLY A 245 7.66 41.57 -4.25
C GLY A 245 8.22 40.29 -3.63
N LEU A 246 9.28 39.71 -4.20
CA LEU A 246 9.97 38.53 -3.67
C LEU A 246 10.91 38.86 -2.49
N VAL A 247 10.96 40.12 -2.08
CA VAL A 247 11.67 40.56 -0.88
C VAL A 247 10.75 40.34 0.32
N ASP A 248 11.33 40.01 1.45
CA ASP A 248 10.71 40.03 2.77
C ASP A 248 11.37 41.20 3.53
N TYR A 249 10.63 42.29 3.73
CA TYR A 249 11.20 43.58 4.13
C TYR A 249 11.48 43.68 5.63
N ASP A 250 10.72 42.96 6.45
CA ASP A 250 10.81 42.91 7.90
C ASP A 250 11.31 41.56 8.43
N ASN A 251 11.56 40.59 7.54
CA ASN A 251 12.20 39.30 7.76
C ASN A 251 11.38 38.38 8.67
N ASP A 252 10.07 38.34 8.47
CA ASP A 252 9.15 37.50 9.23
C ASP A 252 8.80 36.18 8.53
N GLY A 253 9.29 35.98 7.30
CA GLY A 253 9.05 34.80 6.48
C GLY A 253 7.90 34.95 5.49
N LEU A 254 7.11 36.03 5.57
CA LEU A 254 6.13 36.38 4.55
C LEU A 254 6.79 37.23 3.47
N PRO A 255 6.68 36.85 2.18
CA PRO A 255 7.17 37.71 1.13
C PRO A 255 6.21 38.90 0.92
N THR A 256 6.76 40.06 0.61
CA THR A 256 6.03 41.32 0.42
C THR A 256 4.89 41.23 -0.60
N TRP A 257 5.01 40.36 -1.61
CA TRP A 257 3.91 40.14 -2.55
C TRP A 257 2.68 39.52 -1.88
N TYR A 258 2.86 38.62 -0.92
CA TYR A 258 1.80 37.93 -0.17
C TYR A 258 1.15 38.90 0.82
N GLU A 259 1.96 39.65 1.56
CA GLU A 259 1.46 40.64 2.52
C GLU A 259 0.61 41.71 1.82
N ARG A 260 1.00 42.14 0.62
CA ARG A 260 0.22 43.10 -0.20
C ARG A 260 -1.13 42.58 -0.68
N GLN A 261 -1.37 41.26 -0.62
CA GLN A 261 -2.65 40.67 -0.99
C GLN A 261 -3.72 40.90 0.08
N TYR A 262 -3.31 41.02 1.33
CA TYR A 262 -4.19 41.07 2.50
C TYR A 262 -4.06 42.41 3.21
N SER A 263 -5.17 43.14 3.37
CA SER A 263 -5.13 44.49 3.96
C SER A 263 -4.76 44.53 5.45
N PHE A 264 -4.73 43.38 6.13
CA PHE A 264 -4.32 43.23 7.53
C PHE A 264 -2.84 42.83 7.69
N LEU A 265 -2.15 42.48 6.59
CA LEU A 265 -0.71 42.25 6.56
C LEU A 265 0.03 43.52 6.11
N ASN A 266 1.26 43.69 6.58
CA ASN A 266 2.06 44.88 6.39
C ASN A 266 3.54 44.51 6.31
N GLU A 267 4.12 44.72 5.12
CA GLU A 267 5.53 44.52 4.73
C GLU A 267 6.62 45.22 5.58
N ARG A 268 6.24 45.81 6.72
CA ARG A 268 7.13 46.49 7.67
C ARG A 268 6.78 46.17 9.12
N ASP A 269 5.85 45.26 9.40
CA ASP A 269 5.45 44.82 10.72
C ASP A 269 5.53 43.29 10.87
N ALA A 270 6.74 42.78 11.10
CA ALA A 270 7.04 41.37 11.35
C ALA A 270 6.21 40.65 12.43
N SER A 271 5.41 41.39 13.21
CA SER A 271 4.53 40.79 14.22
C SER A 271 3.23 40.24 13.64
N ASP A 272 2.84 40.62 12.42
CA ASP A 272 1.61 40.15 11.80
C ASP A 272 1.71 38.73 11.23
N ALA A 273 2.89 38.27 10.78
CA ALA A 273 3.14 36.87 10.43
C ALA A 273 2.76 35.89 11.55
N ALA A 274 2.92 36.29 12.82
CA ALA A 274 2.60 35.48 13.99
C ALA A 274 1.16 35.66 14.51
N LYS A 275 0.33 36.47 13.84
CA LYS A 275 -1.10 36.62 14.17
C LYS A 275 -1.88 35.51 13.47
N ASP A 276 -2.97 35.13 14.11
CA ASP A 276 -4.00 34.24 13.59
C ASP A 276 -5.21 35.13 13.26
N GLN A 277 -5.44 35.38 11.98
CA GLN A 277 -6.33 36.44 11.54
C GLN A 277 -7.80 36.01 11.56
N ASP A 278 -8.10 34.76 11.23
CA ASP A 278 -9.47 34.22 11.21
C ASP A 278 -9.80 33.33 12.42
N ASN A 279 -8.83 33.09 13.30
CA ASN A 279 -8.94 32.39 14.59
C ASN A 279 -9.16 30.88 14.43
N ASP A 280 -8.54 30.27 13.44
CA ASP A 280 -8.61 28.84 13.15
C ASP A 280 -7.50 28.02 13.85
N GLY A 281 -6.48 28.71 14.40
CA GLY A 281 -5.33 28.13 15.07
C GLY A 281 -4.04 28.10 14.25
N LEU A 282 -4.03 28.61 13.01
CA LEU A 282 -2.83 28.85 12.21
C LEU A 282 -2.45 30.33 12.24
N THR A 283 -1.15 30.58 12.28
CA THR A 283 -0.62 31.92 12.04
C THR A 283 -0.61 32.24 10.55
N ASN A 284 -0.67 33.53 10.18
CA ASN A 284 -0.60 33.96 8.77
C ASN A 284 0.62 33.37 8.03
N LEU A 285 1.74 33.18 8.74
CA LEU A 285 2.93 32.52 8.19
C LEU A 285 2.71 31.02 7.95
N GLU A 286 2.08 30.31 8.89
CA GLU A 286 1.73 28.90 8.72
C GLU A 286 0.76 28.72 7.57
N GLU A 287 -0.23 29.60 7.43
CA GLU A 287 -1.17 29.57 6.32
C GLU A 287 -0.50 29.79 4.98
N PHE A 288 0.42 30.77 4.90
CA PHE A 288 1.26 30.96 3.72
C PHE A 288 2.07 29.69 3.38
N GLN A 289 2.62 29.02 4.38
CA GLN A 289 3.41 27.79 4.19
C GLN A 289 2.55 26.60 3.79
N LYS A 290 1.29 26.55 4.23
CA LYS A 290 0.32 25.49 3.92
C LYS A 290 -0.48 25.76 2.66
N GLY A 291 -0.48 27.00 2.17
CA GLY A 291 -1.28 27.42 1.01
C GLY A 291 -2.75 27.69 1.35
N THR A 292 -3.10 27.78 2.62
CA THR A 292 -4.44 28.11 3.10
C THR A 292 -4.67 29.63 3.08
N ASN A 293 -5.90 30.06 3.33
CA ASN A 293 -6.30 31.45 3.20
C ASN A 293 -6.44 32.16 4.56
N PRO A 294 -5.57 33.15 4.89
CA PRO A 294 -5.54 33.89 6.17
C PRO A 294 -6.73 34.78 6.50
N ALA A 295 -7.83 34.61 5.78
CA ALA A 295 -9.08 35.30 6.04
C ALA A 295 -10.27 34.34 5.99
N ASN A 296 -10.03 33.03 5.90
CA ASN A 296 -11.04 32.01 5.79
C ASN A 296 -10.62 30.77 6.58
N PRO A 297 -11.24 30.52 7.74
CA PRO A 297 -10.77 29.50 8.69
C PRO A 297 -10.96 28.05 8.23
N ASP A 298 -11.47 27.84 7.01
CA ASP A 298 -11.86 26.56 6.39
C ASP A 298 -11.72 26.72 4.88
N THR A 299 -10.51 26.52 4.37
CA THR A 299 -10.08 26.89 3.02
C THR A 299 -10.77 26.06 1.95
N ASP A 300 -10.97 24.77 2.18
CA ASP A 300 -11.61 23.87 1.24
C ASP A 300 -13.13 23.74 1.40
N GLY A 301 -13.69 24.19 2.52
CA GLY A 301 -15.12 24.26 2.78
C GLY A 301 -15.76 22.93 3.17
N ASP A 302 -15.01 21.98 3.71
CA ASP A 302 -15.55 20.71 4.22
C ASP A 302 -16.23 20.88 5.60
N GLY A 303 -15.95 21.98 6.28
CA GLY A 303 -16.50 22.34 7.59
C GLY A 303 -15.64 21.91 8.78
N VAL A 304 -14.39 21.54 8.57
CA VAL A 304 -13.28 21.47 9.52
C VAL A 304 -12.38 22.69 9.28
N ALA A 305 -11.79 23.23 10.35
CA ALA A 305 -10.97 24.41 10.23
C ALA A 305 -9.52 24.04 9.83
N ASP A 306 -8.82 24.83 9.02
CA ASP A 306 -7.49 24.48 8.50
C ASP A 306 -6.52 24.17 9.65
N GLY A 307 -6.54 24.99 10.71
CA GLY A 307 -5.77 24.75 11.93
C GLY A 307 -6.17 23.49 12.69
N ALA A 308 -7.44 23.10 12.68
CA ALA A 308 -7.89 21.86 13.28
C ALA A 308 -7.43 20.63 12.48
N GLU A 309 -7.35 20.74 11.16
CA GLU A 309 -6.85 19.70 10.27
C GLU A 309 -5.35 19.50 10.41
N VAL A 310 -4.57 20.58 10.33
CA VAL A 310 -3.10 20.55 10.48
C VAL A 310 -2.69 19.98 11.84
N HIS A 311 -3.49 20.22 12.88
CA HIS A 311 -3.24 19.73 14.23
C HIS A 311 -4.12 18.53 14.63
N ARG A 312 -4.77 17.87 13.68
CA ARG A 312 -5.70 16.77 13.96
C ARG A 312 -4.97 15.61 14.64
N MET A 313 -5.62 15.08 15.68
CA MET A 313 -5.14 13.96 16.48
C MET A 313 -6.20 12.87 16.57
N VAL A 314 -5.86 11.65 16.18
CA VAL A 314 -6.71 10.46 16.27
C VAL A 314 -6.07 9.46 17.23
N ALA A 315 -6.82 9.02 18.25
CA ALA A 315 -6.32 8.11 19.29
C ALA A 315 -4.98 8.54 19.94
N GLY A 316 -4.72 9.85 20.04
CA GLY A 316 -3.47 10.41 20.59
C GLY A 316 -2.27 10.34 19.65
N GLN A 317 -2.46 9.98 18.38
CA GLN A 317 -1.46 10.06 17.31
C GLN A 317 -1.78 11.20 16.34
N PRO A 318 -0.78 11.87 15.76
CA PRO A 318 -0.99 12.85 14.70
C PRO A 318 -1.66 12.18 13.49
N ALA A 319 -2.77 12.75 13.05
CA ALA A 319 -3.50 12.34 11.85
C ALA A 319 -3.94 13.58 11.06
N PRO A 320 -2.98 14.42 10.60
CA PRO A 320 -3.30 15.66 9.90
C PRO A 320 -3.94 15.38 8.54
N THR A 321 -5.07 16.03 8.26
CA THR A 321 -5.72 16.06 6.95
C THR A 321 -5.17 17.22 6.09
N ASP A 322 -5.44 17.21 4.79
CA ASP A 322 -5.01 18.26 3.86
C ASP A 322 -6.06 19.38 3.79
N PRO A 323 -5.81 20.57 4.37
CA PRO A 323 -6.80 21.66 4.45
C PRO A 323 -7.15 22.32 3.11
N LEU A 324 -6.61 21.79 2.01
CA LEU A 324 -6.92 22.21 0.64
C LEU A 324 -7.79 21.18 -0.08
N ARG A 325 -8.23 20.11 0.60
CA ARG A 325 -8.96 18.98 0.04
C ARG A 325 -10.01 18.49 1.03
N GLN A 326 -11.28 18.66 0.66
CA GLN A 326 -12.40 18.19 1.48
C GLN A 326 -12.37 16.68 1.83
N ASP A 327 -11.64 15.89 1.05
CA ASP A 327 -11.50 14.44 1.13
C ASP A 327 -9.99 14.12 0.96
N THR A 328 -9.31 13.89 2.09
CA THR A 328 -7.85 13.75 2.11
C THR A 328 -7.40 12.46 1.41
N ASP A 329 -8.04 11.33 1.68
CA ASP A 329 -7.62 10.03 1.14
C ASP A 329 -8.32 9.64 -0.19
N GLY A 330 -9.36 10.35 -0.58
CA GLY A 330 -10.02 10.25 -1.88
C GLY A 330 -11.05 9.12 -1.98
N ASP A 331 -11.64 8.68 -0.87
CA ASP A 331 -12.59 7.57 -0.83
C ASP A 331 -14.07 7.98 -1.07
N GLY A 332 -14.35 9.29 -1.05
CA GLY A 332 -15.67 9.88 -1.23
C GLY A 332 -16.37 10.35 0.05
N LEU A 333 -15.77 10.19 1.23
CA LEU A 333 -16.14 10.87 2.46
C LEU A 333 -15.31 12.14 2.65
N SER A 334 -15.88 13.09 3.40
CA SER A 334 -15.13 14.30 3.75
C SER A 334 -14.37 14.10 5.06
N ASP A 335 -13.27 14.82 5.27
CA ASP A 335 -12.49 14.77 6.51
C ASP A 335 -13.33 15.10 7.75
N LYS A 336 -14.40 15.88 7.60
CA LYS A 336 -15.43 16.09 8.62
C LYS A 336 -16.24 14.86 9.01
N ALA A 337 -16.62 14.03 8.04
CA ALA A 337 -17.42 12.83 8.25
C ALA A 337 -16.58 11.76 8.95
N GLU A 338 -15.28 11.75 8.68
CA GLU A 338 -14.32 10.76 9.16
C GLU A 338 -13.62 11.22 10.43
N THR A 339 -14.32 11.07 11.55
CA THR A 339 -13.86 11.63 12.83
C THR A 339 -12.68 10.88 13.45
N GLY A 340 -12.31 9.70 12.94
CA GLY A 340 -11.27 8.84 13.51
C GLY A 340 -11.57 8.37 14.94
N THR A 341 -12.83 8.45 15.38
CA THR A 341 -13.22 8.08 16.76
C THR A 341 -13.21 6.57 16.97
N GLY A 342 -13.22 5.77 15.90
CA GLY A 342 -13.42 4.32 15.96
C GLY A 342 -14.82 3.94 16.46
N ILE A 343 -15.80 4.84 16.28
CA ILE A 343 -17.20 4.60 16.62
C ILE A 343 -18.08 5.09 15.46
N PHE A 344 -18.80 4.18 14.83
CA PHE A 344 -19.74 4.52 13.77
C PHE A 344 -21.02 5.11 14.37
N ASN A 345 -21.26 6.39 14.12
CA ASN A 345 -22.48 7.08 14.56
C ASN A 345 -23.47 7.28 13.40
N SER A 346 -22.99 7.68 12.23
CA SER A 346 -23.80 7.87 11.02
C SER A 346 -22.92 8.07 9.76
N ALA A 347 -23.55 8.18 8.59
CA ALA A 347 -22.90 8.59 7.35
C ALA A 347 -22.17 9.96 7.39
N MET A 348 -22.48 10.81 8.38
CA MET A 348 -21.88 12.14 8.57
C MET A 348 -20.91 12.18 9.77
N ASP A 349 -20.72 11.04 10.44
CA ASP A 349 -19.79 10.83 11.55
C ASP A 349 -19.53 9.32 11.63
N THR A 350 -18.69 8.84 10.72
CA THR A 350 -18.41 7.41 10.50
C THR A 350 -17.46 6.86 11.55
N GLY A 351 -16.68 7.72 12.19
CA GLY A 351 -15.58 7.30 13.05
C GLY A 351 -14.43 6.61 12.31
N SER A 352 -14.50 6.49 10.98
CA SER A 352 -13.45 5.97 10.11
C SER A 352 -12.22 6.88 10.10
N ASN A 353 -11.11 6.37 9.58
CA ASN A 353 -9.84 7.08 9.56
C ASN A 353 -9.69 7.90 8.27
N PRO A 354 -9.64 9.24 8.35
CA PRO A 354 -9.61 10.15 7.19
C PRO A 354 -8.34 10.05 6.30
N LEU A 355 -7.42 9.15 6.64
CA LEU A 355 -6.15 8.95 5.96
C LEU A 355 -6.05 7.57 5.31
N VAL A 356 -7.10 6.76 5.38
CA VAL A 356 -7.13 5.37 4.94
C VAL A 356 -8.48 5.06 4.30
N GLN A 357 -8.48 4.91 2.98
CA GLN A 357 -9.69 4.68 2.19
C GLN A 357 -10.55 3.49 2.62
N ASP A 358 -10.00 2.53 3.36
CA ASP A 358 -10.63 1.27 3.78
C ASP A 358 -10.14 0.99 5.20
N THR A 359 -10.90 1.50 6.18
CA THR A 359 -10.48 1.58 7.59
C THR A 359 -10.41 0.21 8.23
N ASP A 360 -11.34 -0.68 7.93
CA ASP A 360 -11.39 -2.02 8.51
C ASP A 360 -10.63 -3.09 7.71
N GLY A 361 -10.26 -2.80 6.47
CA GLY A 361 -9.43 -3.63 5.61
C GLY A 361 -10.16 -4.82 4.98
N ASP A 362 -11.48 -4.79 4.85
CA ASP A 362 -12.26 -5.82 4.16
C ASP A 362 -12.13 -5.72 2.62
N GLY A 363 -11.66 -4.58 2.12
CA GLY A 363 -11.44 -4.30 0.72
C GLY A 363 -12.59 -3.59 0.02
N VAL A 364 -13.50 -2.97 0.76
CA VAL A 364 -14.47 -1.94 0.34
C VAL A 364 -14.06 -0.62 1.00
N ALA A 365 -14.16 0.48 0.24
CA ALA A 365 -13.77 1.78 0.78
C ALA A 365 -14.88 2.36 1.69
N ASP A 366 -14.53 3.11 2.73
CA ASP A 366 -15.46 3.59 3.76
C ASP A 366 -16.61 4.41 3.12
N GLY A 367 -16.27 5.27 2.17
CA GLY A 367 -17.24 6.04 1.37
C GLY A 367 -18.14 5.17 0.49
N ALA A 368 -17.65 4.06 -0.03
CA ALA A 368 -18.46 3.11 -0.81
C ALA A 368 -19.42 2.32 0.09
N GLU A 369 -19.02 2.03 1.33
CA GLU A 369 -19.85 1.35 2.32
C GLU A 369 -21.01 2.21 2.78
N VAL A 370 -20.72 3.45 3.18
CA VAL A 370 -21.74 4.41 3.64
C VAL A 370 -22.75 4.74 2.53
N HIS A 371 -22.33 4.72 1.28
CA HIS A 371 -23.19 4.98 0.11
C HIS A 371 -23.65 3.69 -0.60
N ARG A 372 -23.47 2.52 0.02
CA ARG A 372 -23.80 1.23 -0.60
C ARG A 372 -25.28 1.15 -0.93
N MET A 373 -25.57 0.65 -2.14
CA MET A 373 -26.92 0.47 -2.68
C MET A 373 -27.12 -0.96 -3.14
N VAL A 374 -28.13 -1.65 -2.58
CA VAL A 374 -28.53 -3.01 -2.95
C VAL A 374 -29.92 -2.98 -3.55
N ALA A 375 -30.07 -3.48 -4.78
CA ALA A 375 -31.34 -3.46 -5.54
C ALA A 375 -32.02 -2.06 -5.61
N GLY A 376 -31.22 -0.99 -5.62
CA GLY A 376 -31.71 0.40 -5.64
C GLY A 376 -32.25 0.91 -4.30
N GLN A 377 -32.04 0.17 -3.21
CA GLN A 377 -32.28 0.62 -1.83
C GLN A 377 -30.94 0.87 -1.12
N PRO A 378 -30.86 1.88 -0.23
CA PRO A 378 -29.70 2.06 0.63
C PRO A 378 -29.47 0.81 1.49
N ALA A 379 -28.25 0.31 1.48
CA ALA A 379 -27.80 -0.80 2.30
C ALA A 379 -26.40 -0.49 2.85
N PRO A 380 -26.26 0.60 3.64
CA PRO A 380 -24.96 1.03 4.13
C PRO A 380 -24.36 0.00 5.10
N THR A 381 -23.11 -0.37 4.86
CA THR A 381 -22.31 -1.19 5.79
C THR A 381 -21.53 -0.29 6.76
N ASP A 382 -21.05 -0.86 7.86
CA ASP A 382 -20.30 -0.14 8.89
C ASP A 382 -18.80 -0.16 8.54
N PRO A 383 -18.18 0.98 8.20
CA PRO A 383 -16.79 1.04 7.74
C PRO A 383 -15.73 0.72 8.80
N LEU A 384 -16.18 0.37 10.01
CA LEU A 384 -15.31 -0.11 11.07
C LEU A 384 -15.41 -1.63 11.25
N ARG A 385 -16.27 -2.32 10.48
CA ARG A 385 -16.62 -3.74 10.67
C ARG A 385 -16.58 -4.47 9.33
N GLN A 386 -15.55 -5.30 9.17
CA GLN A 386 -15.39 -6.13 7.97
C GLN A 386 -16.62 -7.00 7.64
N ASP A 387 -17.43 -7.33 8.64
CA ASP A 387 -18.63 -8.17 8.59
C ASP A 387 -19.72 -7.42 9.36
N THR A 388 -20.55 -6.65 8.64
CA THR A 388 -21.50 -5.72 9.27
C THR A 388 -22.53 -6.49 10.10
N ASP A 389 -23.13 -7.56 9.55
CA ASP A 389 -24.21 -8.29 10.21
C ASP A 389 -23.75 -9.44 11.11
N GLY A 390 -22.47 -9.83 11.05
CA GLY A 390 -21.83 -10.78 11.95
C GLY A 390 -22.14 -12.24 11.65
N ASP A 391 -22.36 -12.61 10.38
CA ASP A 391 -22.69 -13.97 9.97
C ASP A 391 -21.45 -14.81 9.55
N GLY A 392 -20.30 -14.15 9.36
CA GLY A 392 -19.03 -14.74 8.99
C GLY A 392 -18.57 -14.47 7.54
N LEU A 393 -19.35 -13.75 6.72
CA LEU A 393 -18.92 -13.19 5.44
C LEU A 393 -18.48 -11.73 5.62
N SER A 394 -17.54 -11.27 4.77
CA SER A 394 -17.20 -9.86 4.78
C SER A 394 -18.16 -9.06 3.90
N ASP A 395 -18.32 -7.77 4.17
CA ASP A 395 -19.18 -6.88 3.40
C ASP A 395 -18.80 -6.85 1.91
N LYS A 396 -17.52 -7.07 1.59
CA LYS A 396 -17.03 -7.31 0.23
C LYS A 396 -17.60 -8.56 -0.44
N ALA A 397 -17.71 -9.67 0.28
CA ALA A 397 -18.22 -10.93 -0.26
C ALA A 397 -19.73 -10.82 -0.55
N GLU A 398 -20.42 -10.00 0.22
CA GLU A 398 -21.87 -9.83 0.21
C GLU A 398 -22.32 -8.69 -0.71
N THR A 399 -22.33 -8.97 -2.02
CA THR A 399 -22.59 -7.95 -3.03
C THR A 399 -24.06 -7.50 -3.09
N GLY A 400 -24.97 -8.16 -2.39
CA GLY A 400 -26.42 -7.88 -2.40
C GLY A 400 -27.08 -8.10 -3.77
N THR A 401 -26.41 -8.77 -4.70
CA THR A 401 -26.94 -8.97 -6.06
C THR A 401 -28.07 -9.99 -6.13
N GLY A 402 -28.23 -10.83 -5.09
CA GLY A 402 -29.08 -12.02 -5.09
C GLY A 402 -28.57 -13.14 -5.99
N ILE A 403 -27.33 -13.03 -6.51
CA ILE A 403 -26.72 -13.99 -7.43
C ILE A 403 -25.46 -14.56 -6.78
N PHE A 404 -25.53 -15.84 -6.42
CA PHE A 404 -24.37 -16.57 -5.91
C PHE A 404 -23.38 -16.91 -7.02
N ASN A 405 -22.24 -16.21 -7.02
CA ASN A 405 -21.13 -16.47 -7.92
C ASN A 405 -20.08 -17.39 -7.26
N SER A 406 -19.73 -17.12 -6.00
CA SER A 406 -18.78 -17.91 -5.21
C SER A 406 -18.88 -17.58 -3.72
N ALA A 407 -18.14 -18.28 -2.86
CA ALA A 407 -18.05 -17.94 -1.43
C ALA A 407 -17.36 -16.58 -1.14
N MET A 408 -16.76 -15.93 -2.15
CA MET A 408 -16.15 -14.59 -2.04
C MET A 408 -16.95 -13.52 -2.82
N ASP A 409 -18.09 -13.91 -3.39
CA ASP A 409 -19.06 -13.06 -4.08
C ASP A 409 -20.39 -13.81 -4.03
N THR A 410 -20.99 -13.80 -2.84
CA THR A 410 -22.15 -14.61 -2.49
C THR A 410 -23.43 -14.02 -3.04
N GLY A 411 -23.45 -12.71 -3.29
CA GLY A 411 -24.66 -11.98 -3.64
C GLY A 411 -25.68 -11.87 -2.50
N SER A 412 -25.38 -12.41 -1.31
CA SER A 412 -26.18 -12.24 -0.10
C SER A 412 -26.21 -10.77 0.33
N ASN A 413 -27.16 -10.45 1.20
CA ASN A 413 -27.38 -9.11 1.71
C ASN A 413 -26.49 -8.85 2.95
N PRO A 414 -25.56 -7.89 2.89
CA PRO A 414 -24.58 -7.63 3.97
C PRO A 414 -25.18 -7.12 5.30
N LEU A 415 -26.50 -6.95 5.35
CA LEU A 415 -27.22 -6.43 6.53
C LEU A 415 -28.15 -7.47 7.15
N VAL A 416 -28.15 -8.70 6.63
CA VAL A 416 -29.07 -9.77 7.02
C VAL A 416 -28.35 -11.10 7.03
N GLN A 417 -28.11 -11.62 8.24
CA GLN A 417 -27.35 -12.86 8.45
C GLN A 417 -27.90 -14.12 7.75
N ASP A 418 -29.14 -14.10 7.27
CA ASP A 418 -29.86 -15.20 6.59
C ASP A 418 -30.73 -14.55 5.51
N SER A 419 -30.16 -14.42 4.31
CA SER A 419 -30.72 -13.63 3.21
C SER A 419 -31.97 -14.27 2.60
N ASP A 420 -32.08 -15.59 2.60
CA ASP A 420 -33.20 -16.32 2.02
C ASP A 420 -34.24 -16.83 3.02
N GLY A 421 -33.92 -16.76 4.32
CA GLY A 421 -34.81 -17.00 5.44
C GLY A 421 -35.08 -18.48 5.72
N ASP A 422 -34.18 -19.38 5.34
CA ASP A 422 -34.33 -20.82 5.54
C ASP A 422 -33.79 -21.34 6.88
N GLY A 423 -33.10 -20.47 7.63
CA GLY A 423 -32.58 -20.71 8.97
C GLY A 423 -31.10 -21.10 9.02
N PHE A 424 -30.39 -21.14 7.90
CA PHE A 424 -28.93 -21.19 7.84
C PHE A 424 -28.37 -19.77 7.61
N LEU A 425 -27.21 -19.48 8.20
CA LEU A 425 -26.58 -18.17 7.99
C LEU A 425 -25.88 -18.12 6.63
N ASP A 426 -25.79 -16.96 5.98
CA ASP A 426 -25.25 -16.86 4.62
C ASP A 426 -23.79 -17.33 4.55
N GLY A 427 -23.01 -16.97 5.57
CA GLY A 427 -21.66 -17.52 5.78
C GLY A 427 -21.64 -19.03 5.90
N GLU A 428 -22.48 -19.62 6.77
CA GLU A 428 -22.57 -21.07 6.92
C GLU A 428 -22.87 -21.76 5.58
N GLU A 429 -23.79 -21.20 4.80
CA GLU A 429 -24.15 -21.72 3.50
C GLU A 429 -23.03 -21.64 2.48
N ALA A 430 -22.46 -20.44 2.31
CA ALA A 430 -21.36 -20.20 1.39
C ALA A 430 -20.16 -21.09 1.71
N PHE A 431 -19.83 -21.26 3.00
CA PHE A 431 -18.74 -22.15 3.45
C PHE A 431 -19.03 -23.62 3.16
N HIS A 432 -20.28 -24.06 3.27
CA HIS A 432 -20.69 -25.45 3.01
C HIS A 432 -21.07 -25.72 1.55
N GLY A 433 -20.89 -24.73 0.67
CA GLY A 433 -21.14 -24.84 -0.77
C GLY A 433 -22.62 -24.88 -1.14
N SER A 434 -23.49 -24.40 -0.26
CA SER A 434 -24.88 -24.09 -0.57
C SER A 434 -25.00 -22.61 -0.99
N ASN A 435 -26.21 -22.19 -1.37
CA ASN A 435 -26.42 -20.89 -2.00
C ASN A 435 -27.28 -20.05 -1.06
N PRO A 436 -26.71 -18.99 -0.44
CA PRO A 436 -27.39 -18.17 0.57
C PRO A 436 -28.56 -17.33 0.07
N ASN A 437 -28.86 -17.40 -1.24
CA ASN A 437 -29.96 -16.69 -1.85
C ASN A 437 -31.06 -17.64 -2.34
N ASN A 438 -31.09 -18.89 -1.87
CA ASN A 438 -32.01 -19.91 -2.31
C ASN A 438 -32.34 -20.93 -1.21
N ALA A 439 -33.46 -20.70 -0.51
CA ALA A 439 -33.98 -21.50 0.61
C ALA A 439 -34.23 -23.01 0.34
N SER A 440 -34.05 -23.48 -0.90
CA SER A 440 -34.08 -24.90 -1.25
C SER A 440 -32.69 -25.54 -1.34
N SER A 441 -31.63 -24.74 -1.24
CA SER A 441 -30.24 -25.12 -1.33
C SER A 441 -29.63 -25.01 0.06
N THR A 442 -29.81 -26.03 0.89
CA THR A 442 -29.32 -26.04 2.27
C THR A 442 -27.93 -26.70 2.40
N PRO A 443 -27.11 -26.30 3.39
CA PRO A 443 -25.79 -26.86 3.61
C PRO A 443 -25.86 -28.32 4.11
N ASN A 444 -24.92 -29.15 3.67
CA ASN A 444 -24.84 -30.54 4.13
C ASN A 444 -23.98 -30.65 5.40
N LEU A 445 -24.62 -30.57 6.57
CA LEU A 445 -23.96 -30.64 7.87
C LEU A 445 -23.59 -32.07 8.33
N ILE A 446 -23.74 -33.09 7.48
CA ILE A 446 -23.53 -34.51 7.86
C ILE A 446 -22.05 -34.93 7.73
N MET A 447 -21.23 -34.18 6.98
CA MET A 447 -19.79 -34.42 6.88
C MET A 447 -19.00 -33.28 7.53
N PRO A 448 -18.06 -33.57 8.45
CA PRO A 448 -17.18 -32.57 9.05
C PRO A 448 -16.46 -31.77 7.97
N ALA A 449 -16.74 -30.47 7.86
CA ALA A 449 -16.08 -29.63 6.90
C ALA A 449 -14.74 -29.17 7.46
N LYS A 450 -13.70 -29.24 6.64
CA LYS A 450 -12.36 -28.86 7.04
C LYS A 450 -12.17 -27.35 6.83
N LEU A 451 -12.53 -26.56 7.84
CA LEU A 451 -12.41 -25.10 7.85
C LEU A 451 -10.97 -24.63 7.62
N VAL A 452 -10.04 -25.25 8.36
CA VAL A 452 -8.60 -24.97 8.26
C VAL A 452 -7.85 -26.24 7.84
N ASP A 453 -6.96 -26.14 6.85
CA ASP A 453 -6.03 -27.19 6.41
C ASP A 453 -4.66 -26.59 6.14
N LEU A 454 -3.78 -26.69 7.13
CA LEU A 454 -2.43 -26.19 7.06
C LEU A 454 -1.46 -27.37 6.99
N ASP A 455 -0.74 -27.51 5.88
CA ASP A 455 0.28 -28.56 5.69
C ASP A 455 1.64 -27.95 5.31
N ALA A 456 2.61 -28.10 6.21
CA ALA A 456 3.99 -27.64 6.02
C ALA A 456 4.90 -28.71 5.40
N THR A 457 4.45 -29.97 5.34
CA THR A 457 5.26 -31.11 4.87
C THR A 457 5.59 -31.02 3.38
N GLY A 458 4.73 -30.36 2.59
CA GLY A 458 4.96 -30.08 1.17
C GLY A 458 5.80 -28.83 0.90
N GLN A 459 5.91 -27.91 1.85
CA GLN A 459 6.46 -26.57 1.65
C GLN A 459 8.01 -26.54 1.63
N PRO A 460 8.65 -25.55 0.99
CA PRO A 460 10.11 -25.39 1.02
C PRO A 460 10.61 -25.04 2.43
N THR A 461 11.84 -25.44 2.76
CA THR A 461 12.48 -25.05 4.02
C THR A 461 12.90 -23.58 3.99
N GLY A 462 12.84 -22.90 5.14
CA GLY A 462 13.15 -21.48 5.27
C GLY A 462 11.98 -20.66 5.84
N PRO A 463 12.02 -19.32 5.75
CA PRO A 463 11.01 -18.46 6.35
C PRO A 463 9.65 -18.63 5.67
N LEU A 464 8.59 -18.75 6.48
CA LEU A 464 7.21 -18.88 6.01
C LEU A 464 6.46 -17.57 6.23
N ASN A 465 6.49 -16.69 5.22
CA ASN A 465 5.82 -15.38 5.29
C ASN A 465 4.30 -15.46 5.13
N VAL A 466 3.80 -16.49 4.45
CA VAL A 466 2.37 -16.70 4.19
C VAL A 466 2.11 -18.20 4.29
N TRP A 467 1.19 -18.60 5.16
CA TRP A 467 0.74 -19.98 5.26
C TRP A 467 -0.69 -20.09 4.73
N THR A 468 -0.82 -20.51 3.46
CA THR A 468 -2.12 -20.65 2.81
C THR A 468 -2.98 -21.70 3.49
N ASN A 469 -4.23 -21.34 3.77
CA ASN A 469 -5.24 -22.28 4.24
C ASN A 469 -5.86 -23.01 3.04
N ALA A 470 -5.69 -24.34 2.98
CA ALA A 470 -6.31 -25.18 1.96
C ALA A 470 -7.69 -25.72 2.39
N GLY A 471 -8.17 -25.33 3.57
CA GLY A 471 -9.53 -25.61 4.05
C GLY A 471 -10.58 -24.79 3.31
N ILE A 472 -11.85 -25.11 3.56
CA ILE A 472 -12.99 -24.52 2.83
C ILE A 472 -13.17 -23.02 3.05
N MET A 473 -12.69 -22.48 4.18
CA MET A 473 -12.72 -21.03 4.43
C MET A 473 -11.71 -20.26 3.57
N GLY A 474 -10.74 -20.93 2.95
CA GLY A 474 -9.64 -20.27 2.25
C GLY A 474 -8.87 -19.30 3.15
N GLY A 475 -8.31 -18.25 2.54
CA GLY A 475 -7.51 -17.26 3.23
C GLY A 475 -6.08 -17.70 3.56
N VAL A 476 -5.40 -16.89 4.35
CA VAL A 476 -3.99 -17.09 4.71
C VAL A 476 -3.76 -16.85 6.19
N PHE A 477 -2.74 -17.50 6.72
CA PHE A 477 -2.19 -17.25 8.04
C PHE A 477 -0.90 -16.45 7.89
N LEU A 478 -0.83 -15.28 8.53
CA LEU A 478 0.27 -14.33 8.44
C LEU A 478 1.04 -14.21 9.77
N PRO A 479 2.37 -14.15 9.74
CA PRO A 479 3.18 -13.93 10.94
C PRO A 479 3.10 -12.47 11.39
N PRO A 480 3.39 -12.17 12.67
CA PRO A 480 3.54 -10.79 13.12
C PRO A 480 4.76 -10.12 12.49
N PRO A 481 4.81 -8.77 12.47
CA PRO A 481 6.00 -8.04 12.08
C PRO A 481 7.25 -8.52 12.85
N GLY A 482 8.26 -9.00 12.12
CA GLY A 482 9.52 -9.50 12.69
C GLY A 482 9.47 -10.89 13.34
N GLY A 483 8.31 -11.55 13.41
CA GLY A 483 8.14 -12.88 14.04
C GLY A 483 7.89 -14.01 13.06
N VAL A 484 8.52 -13.98 11.88
CA VAL A 484 8.39 -15.01 10.84
C VAL A 484 9.03 -16.33 11.30
N ALA A 485 8.24 -17.41 11.34
CA ALA A 485 8.74 -18.74 11.67
C ALA A 485 9.41 -19.41 10.47
N ASN A 486 10.27 -20.40 10.73
CA ASN A 486 10.91 -21.19 9.68
C ASN A 486 10.23 -22.56 9.53
N ILE A 487 10.06 -23.01 8.30
CA ILE A 487 9.89 -24.42 7.97
C ILE A 487 11.25 -25.10 8.11
N ALA A 488 11.35 -26.02 9.07
CA ALA A 488 12.56 -26.78 9.36
C ALA A 488 12.28 -28.29 9.29
N VAL A 489 13.33 -29.08 9.05
CA VAL A 489 13.24 -30.55 9.07
C VAL A 489 13.53 -31.05 10.49
N VAL A 490 12.51 -31.60 11.15
CA VAL A 490 12.59 -32.20 12.49
C VAL A 490 12.33 -33.70 12.37
N GLN A 491 13.34 -34.50 12.74
CA GLN A 491 13.28 -35.97 12.66
C GLN A 491 12.88 -36.49 11.26
N GLY A 492 13.35 -35.81 10.21
CA GLY A 492 13.08 -36.17 8.81
C GLY A 492 11.77 -35.62 8.24
N ILE A 493 10.98 -34.89 9.02
CA ILE A 493 9.70 -34.32 8.61
C ILE A 493 9.77 -32.79 8.64
N LYS A 494 9.25 -32.14 7.59
CA LYS A 494 9.18 -30.68 7.54
C LYS A 494 8.00 -30.18 8.38
N GLY A 495 8.21 -29.11 9.14
CA GLY A 495 7.16 -28.41 9.87
C GLY A 495 7.56 -26.98 10.24
N VAL A 496 6.57 -26.16 10.55
CA VAL A 496 6.76 -24.78 11.02
C VAL A 496 7.24 -24.83 12.46
N THR A 497 8.44 -24.31 12.72
CA THR A 497 9.05 -24.32 14.06
C THR A 497 8.85 -22.97 14.72
N LEU A 498 8.11 -22.97 15.82
CA LEU A 498 7.83 -21.81 16.64
C LEU A 498 8.84 -21.71 17.78
N ASP A 499 9.26 -20.49 18.12
CA ASP A 499 10.31 -20.21 19.11
C ASP A 499 9.80 -20.00 20.55
N GLY A 500 8.47 -20.02 20.77
CA GLY A 500 7.86 -19.72 22.07
C GLY A 500 7.96 -18.25 22.48
N VAL A 501 8.47 -17.36 21.63
CA VAL A 501 8.72 -15.95 21.98
C VAL A 501 8.18 -14.98 20.95
N ASN A 502 8.51 -15.11 19.66
CA ASN A 502 8.14 -14.17 18.59
C ASN A 502 7.20 -14.78 17.56
N ASN A 503 7.24 -16.10 17.40
CA ASN A 503 6.55 -16.78 16.31
C ASN A 503 5.11 -17.14 16.67
N TYR A 504 4.19 -16.66 15.84
CA TYR A 504 2.80 -17.13 15.77
C TYR A 504 2.26 -16.75 14.39
N TYR A 505 1.07 -17.26 14.05
CA TYR A 505 0.37 -16.85 12.84
C TYR A 505 -1.06 -16.44 13.17
N THR A 506 -1.53 -15.38 12.52
CA THR A 506 -2.90 -14.88 12.57
C THR A 506 -3.60 -15.26 11.28
N GLY A 507 -4.68 -16.03 11.38
CA GLY A 507 -5.51 -16.43 10.25
C GLY A 507 -6.78 -15.58 10.12
N PRO A 508 -7.71 -16.02 9.27
CA PRO A 508 -9.03 -15.41 9.13
C PRO A 508 -9.82 -15.38 10.45
N ALA A 509 -10.88 -14.57 10.50
CA ALA A 509 -11.84 -14.54 11.59
C ALA A 509 -12.40 -15.94 11.89
N SER A 510 -12.62 -16.26 13.16
CA SER A 510 -13.28 -17.52 13.54
C SER A 510 -14.77 -17.42 13.21
N PRO A 511 -15.32 -18.34 12.40
CA PRO A 511 -16.72 -18.29 12.00
C PRO A 511 -17.62 -18.62 13.18
N ARG A 512 -18.83 -18.08 13.16
CA ARG A 512 -19.82 -18.30 14.22
C ARG A 512 -20.16 -19.79 14.41
N SER A 513 -20.06 -20.59 13.34
CA SER A 513 -20.32 -22.05 13.35
C SER A 513 -19.41 -22.83 14.31
N ILE A 514 -18.17 -22.37 14.55
CA ILE A 514 -17.24 -22.97 15.51
C ILE A 514 -17.17 -22.21 16.84
N ALA A 515 -17.75 -21.00 16.90
CA ALA A 515 -17.85 -20.19 18.10
C ALA A 515 -19.02 -20.65 19.00
N GLY A 516 -19.28 -19.93 20.09
CA GLY A 516 -20.34 -20.25 21.04
C GLY A 516 -20.31 -21.71 21.51
N ASN A 517 -21.48 -22.37 21.41
CA ASN A 517 -21.69 -23.77 21.74
C ASN A 517 -21.59 -24.72 20.53
N GLY A 518 -21.05 -24.28 19.39
CA GLY A 518 -20.95 -25.09 18.17
C GLY A 518 -20.18 -26.41 18.32
N ASN A 519 -20.35 -27.34 17.37
CA ASN A 519 -19.52 -28.54 17.33
C ASN A 519 -18.16 -28.21 16.72
N ARG A 520 -17.10 -28.90 17.16
CA ARG A 520 -15.75 -28.59 16.67
C ARG A 520 -14.72 -29.67 16.90
N THR A 521 -13.71 -29.70 16.04
CA THR A 521 -12.49 -30.52 16.21
C THR A 521 -11.26 -29.74 15.76
N VAL A 522 -10.20 -29.78 16.56
CA VAL A 522 -8.85 -29.34 16.16
C VAL A 522 -7.92 -30.55 16.21
N GLU A 523 -7.18 -30.82 15.14
CA GLU A 523 -6.17 -31.88 15.09
C GLU A 523 -4.83 -31.34 14.59
N ALA A 524 -3.74 -31.86 15.13
CA ALA A 524 -2.40 -31.47 14.71
C ALA A 524 -1.39 -32.62 14.83
N TRP A 525 -0.41 -32.61 13.92
CA TRP A 525 0.86 -33.31 14.11
C TRP A 525 1.90 -32.33 14.61
N ILE A 526 2.35 -32.55 15.84
CA ILE A 526 3.33 -31.69 16.51
C ILE A 526 4.55 -32.48 16.95
N CYS A 527 5.69 -31.81 17.04
CA CYS A 527 6.88 -32.27 17.73
C CYS A 527 7.32 -31.16 18.67
N ASN A 528 7.00 -31.31 19.95
CA ASN A 528 7.37 -30.36 20.99
C ASN A 528 8.67 -30.84 21.68
N PRO A 529 9.81 -30.11 21.61
CA PRO A 529 11.05 -30.54 22.26
C PRO A 529 10.97 -30.57 23.79
N ALA A 530 10.16 -29.70 24.41
CA ALA A 530 9.94 -29.63 25.85
C ALA A 530 8.60 -28.93 26.12
N ALA A 531 7.76 -29.51 26.98
CA ALA A 531 6.45 -28.95 27.28
C ALA A 531 6.51 -28.06 28.54
N ASP A 532 6.02 -26.83 28.45
CA ASP A 532 5.68 -26.01 29.63
C ASP A 532 4.30 -26.38 30.18
N ASP A 533 3.81 -25.66 31.21
CA ASP A 533 2.49 -25.91 31.81
C ASP A 533 1.34 -25.64 30.82
N GLU A 534 1.51 -24.66 29.93
CA GLU A 534 0.56 -24.26 28.89
C GLU A 534 1.31 -23.69 27.68
N GLU A 535 1.17 -24.34 26.52
CA GLU A 535 1.75 -23.88 25.25
C GLU A 535 0.75 -24.04 24.12
N THR A 536 0.42 -22.95 23.44
CA THR A 536 -0.66 -22.97 22.45
C THR A 536 -0.24 -23.55 21.11
N ILE A 537 -1.04 -24.52 20.63
CA ILE A 537 -1.00 -25.02 19.26
C ILE A 537 -1.90 -24.12 18.40
N PHE A 538 -3.15 -23.93 18.83
CA PHE A 538 -4.19 -23.24 18.08
C PHE A 538 -5.22 -22.58 19.00
N SER A 539 -5.81 -21.45 18.59
CA SER A 539 -6.88 -20.82 19.37
C SER A 539 -7.87 -20.00 18.54
N TRP A 540 -9.03 -19.78 19.13
CA TRP A 540 -10.00 -18.71 18.81
C TRP A 540 -10.76 -18.33 20.09
N GLY A 541 -11.71 -17.39 20.02
CA GLY A 541 -12.26 -16.82 21.24
C GLY A 541 -11.31 -15.82 21.86
N ARG A 542 -11.72 -15.21 22.97
CA ARG A 542 -10.88 -14.24 23.68
C ARG A 542 -10.90 -14.45 25.17
N ARG A 543 -9.77 -14.09 25.77
CA ARG A 543 -9.61 -13.97 27.23
C ARG A 543 -10.31 -12.70 27.73
N GLY A 544 -10.57 -12.63 29.03
CA GLY A 544 -11.19 -11.46 29.68
C GLY A 544 -12.72 -11.40 29.61
N GLY A 545 -13.37 -12.47 29.11
CA GLY A 545 -14.81 -12.67 29.22
C GLY A 545 -15.21 -13.52 30.44
N PRO A 546 -16.51 -13.86 30.58
CA PRO A 546 -16.99 -14.89 31.50
C PRO A 546 -16.37 -16.26 31.20
N ASP A 547 -16.55 -17.21 32.11
CA ASP A 547 -16.07 -18.58 31.93
C ASP A 547 -16.58 -19.19 30.60
N GLY A 548 -15.67 -19.71 29.77
CA GLY A 548 -15.99 -20.33 28.48
C GLY A 548 -15.90 -19.40 27.25
N SER A 549 -15.40 -18.17 27.40
CA SER A 549 -15.28 -17.20 26.30
C SER A 549 -14.06 -17.40 25.37
N ASN A 550 -13.08 -18.19 25.81
CA ASN A 550 -11.86 -18.49 25.06
C ASN A 550 -11.88 -19.95 24.58
N CYS A 551 -11.08 -20.28 23.57
CA CYS A 551 -10.70 -21.65 23.29
C CYS A 551 -9.25 -21.70 22.80
N SER A 552 -8.39 -22.33 23.60
CA SER A 552 -6.97 -22.52 23.29
C SER A 552 -6.62 -23.99 23.37
N PHE A 553 -6.32 -24.61 22.23
CA PHE A 553 -5.81 -25.98 22.19
C PHE A 553 -4.30 -25.95 22.42
N ASN A 554 -3.85 -26.64 23.46
CA ASN A 554 -2.53 -26.52 24.05
C ASN A 554 -1.83 -27.89 24.14
N HIS A 555 -0.49 -27.88 24.21
CA HIS A 555 0.32 -29.04 24.56
C HIS A 555 1.19 -28.74 25.78
N GLY A 556 0.57 -28.73 26.96
CA GLY A 556 1.22 -28.41 28.23
C GLY A 556 1.01 -29.44 29.34
N LEU A 557 1.82 -29.34 30.39
CA LEU A 557 1.91 -30.29 31.50
C LEU A 557 0.85 -30.08 32.60
N ASN A 558 0.14 -28.94 32.61
CA ASN A 558 -0.81 -28.67 33.67
C ASN A 558 -2.00 -29.65 33.64
N ALA A 559 -2.29 -30.29 34.78
CA ALA A 559 -3.32 -31.32 34.88
C ALA A 559 -4.76 -30.77 34.69
N ALA A 560 -4.99 -29.48 34.90
CA ALA A 560 -6.31 -28.85 34.80
C ALA A 560 -6.56 -28.20 33.43
N PHE A 561 -5.54 -27.57 32.82
CA PHE A 561 -5.70 -26.74 31.62
C PHE A 561 -4.64 -26.94 30.53
N GLY A 562 -3.69 -27.86 30.73
CA GLY A 562 -2.58 -28.06 29.79
C GLY A 562 -2.99 -28.58 28.41
N ALA A 563 -4.23 -29.03 28.21
CA ALA A 563 -4.72 -29.50 26.91
C ALA A 563 -5.64 -28.51 26.22
N VAL A 564 -6.61 -27.93 26.94
CA VAL A 564 -7.53 -26.93 26.40
C VAL A 564 -7.86 -25.90 27.47
N GLY A 565 -7.61 -24.62 27.19
CA GLY A 565 -8.06 -23.51 28.01
C GLY A 565 -9.32 -22.86 27.44
N HIS A 566 -10.40 -22.83 28.21
CA HIS A 566 -11.66 -22.16 27.87
C HIS A 566 -11.85 -20.81 28.55
N TRP A 567 -10.88 -20.39 29.37
CA TRP A 567 -10.96 -19.24 30.29
C TRP A 567 -11.96 -19.52 31.41
N GLY A 568 -11.47 -19.72 32.65
CA GLY A 568 -12.31 -19.98 33.82
C GLY A 568 -12.34 -21.44 34.26
N ALA A 569 -13.45 -21.91 34.85
CA ALA A 569 -13.50 -23.23 35.46
C ALA A 569 -13.65 -24.41 34.47
N PHE A 570 -13.86 -24.17 33.16
CA PHE A 570 -14.19 -25.18 32.14
C PHE A 570 -12.98 -25.78 31.40
N ASP A 571 -11.77 -25.69 31.96
CA ASP A 571 -10.56 -26.15 31.26
C ASP A 571 -10.39 -27.69 31.24
N VAL A 572 -9.49 -28.17 30.37
CA VAL A 572 -9.17 -29.59 30.23
C VAL A 572 -7.65 -29.79 30.22
N GLY A 573 -7.13 -30.67 31.08
CA GLY A 573 -5.76 -31.17 30.99
C GLY A 573 -5.66 -32.50 30.26
N TRP A 574 -4.44 -32.99 30.02
CA TRP A 574 -4.20 -34.26 29.33
C TRP A 574 -4.51 -35.53 30.17
N GLY A 575 -5.05 -35.37 31.37
CA GLY A 575 -5.31 -36.46 32.31
C GLY A 575 -4.02 -36.90 33.01
N ALA A 576 -3.33 -37.90 32.46
CA ALA A 576 -2.02 -38.33 32.96
C ALA A 576 -0.89 -37.57 32.26
N ALA A 577 0.14 -37.15 33.00
CA ALA A 577 1.32 -36.48 32.44
C ALA A 577 2.02 -37.30 31.33
N SER A 578 1.91 -38.64 31.38
CA SER A 578 2.42 -39.54 30.33
C SER A 578 1.75 -39.36 28.97
N ASN A 579 0.62 -38.64 28.89
CA ASN A 579 -0.08 -38.31 27.65
C ASN A 579 0.54 -37.11 26.93
N VAL A 580 1.35 -36.29 27.61
CA VAL A 580 2.13 -35.21 27.00
C VAL A 580 3.45 -35.80 26.51
N VAL A 581 3.71 -35.71 25.21
CA VAL A 581 4.88 -36.34 24.59
C VAL A 581 5.84 -35.28 24.11
N VAL A 582 7.06 -35.30 24.63
CA VAL A 582 8.13 -34.39 24.22
C VAL A 582 9.15 -35.13 23.35
N GLY A 583 9.78 -34.42 22.43
CA GLY A 583 10.85 -34.90 21.56
C GLY A 583 10.44 -35.94 20.53
N ALA A 584 9.15 -36.11 20.23
CA ALA A 584 8.66 -37.02 19.19
C ALA A 584 7.40 -36.50 18.51
N TRP A 585 7.24 -36.81 17.22
CA TRP A 585 6.02 -36.54 16.49
C TRP A 585 4.82 -37.23 17.14
N THR A 586 3.82 -36.42 17.50
CA THR A 586 2.62 -36.86 18.20
C THR A 586 1.39 -36.29 17.51
N TYR A 587 0.40 -37.14 17.30
CA TYR A 587 -0.90 -36.73 16.77
C TYR A 587 -1.81 -36.38 17.94
N VAL A 588 -2.21 -35.12 18.01
CA VAL A 588 -3.01 -34.56 19.10
C VAL A 588 -4.32 -34.02 18.56
N VAL A 589 -5.43 -34.29 19.26
CA VAL A 589 -6.76 -33.84 18.83
C VAL A 589 -7.56 -33.33 20.02
N TYR A 590 -8.33 -32.27 19.80
CA TYR A 590 -9.38 -31.79 20.68
C TYR A 590 -10.73 -31.83 19.95
N THR A 591 -11.77 -32.33 20.61
CA THR A 591 -13.16 -32.29 20.13
C THR A 591 -14.08 -31.68 21.18
N TYR A 592 -15.08 -30.90 20.75
CA TYR A 592 -16.21 -30.51 21.59
C TYR A 592 -17.53 -30.73 20.86
N GLU A 593 -18.44 -31.46 21.54
CA GLU A 593 -19.80 -31.73 21.09
C GLU A 593 -20.78 -30.90 21.90
N GLY A 594 -21.32 -29.83 21.31
CA GLY A 594 -22.19 -28.84 21.93
C GLY A 594 -23.49 -29.40 22.50
N THR A 595 -24.02 -30.47 21.92
CA THR A 595 -25.24 -31.14 22.43
C THR A 595 -24.99 -31.84 23.76
N THR A 596 -23.83 -32.48 23.89
CA THR A 596 -23.47 -33.24 25.11
C THR A 596 -22.59 -32.43 26.06
N MET A 597 -22.10 -31.26 25.60
CA MET A 597 -21.17 -30.38 26.29
C MET A 597 -19.89 -31.13 26.70
N ALA A 598 -19.46 -32.10 25.88
CA ALA A 598 -18.32 -32.96 26.15
C ALA A 598 -17.10 -32.49 25.37
N ALA A 599 -16.06 -32.05 26.10
CA ALA A 599 -14.73 -31.79 25.59
C ALA A 599 -13.85 -33.04 25.76
N THR A 600 -13.25 -33.55 24.68
CA THR A 600 -12.36 -34.72 24.73
C THR A 600 -11.06 -34.43 24.00
N VAL A 601 -9.95 -34.84 24.60
CA VAL A 601 -8.62 -34.75 23.98
C VAL A 601 -8.07 -36.14 23.71
N TYR A 602 -7.39 -36.30 22.58
CA TYR A 602 -6.87 -37.55 22.07
C TYR A 602 -5.37 -37.43 21.81
N ARG A 603 -4.67 -38.55 22.02
CA ARG A 603 -3.27 -38.72 21.68
C ARG A 603 -3.12 -39.97 20.84
N ASN A 604 -2.48 -39.86 19.68
CA ASN A 604 -2.14 -40.97 18.80
C ASN A 604 -3.36 -41.87 18.49
N GLY A 605 -4.49 -41.24 18.18
CA GLY A 605 -5.73 -41.93 17.82
C GLY A 605 -6.58 -42.44 18.98
N ALA A 606 -6.12 -42.33 20.24
CA ALA A 606 -6.83 -42.82 21.42
C ALA A 606 -7.23 -41.68 22.37
N PRO A 607 -8.39 -41.78 23.06
CA PRO A 607 -8.81 -40.76 24.02
C PRO A 607 -7.83 -40.71 25.21
N ALA A 608 -7.36 -39.51 25.52
CA ALA A 608 -6.42 -39.25 26.61
C ALA A 608 -7.13 -38.74 27.87
N ASN A 609 -8.08 -37.82 27.70
CA ASN A 609 -8.92 -37.29 28.78
C ASN A 609 -10.24 -36.72 28.22
N SER A 610 -11.29 -36.64 29.04
CA SER A 610 -12.58 -36.09 28.67
C SER A 610 -13.23 -35.37 29.85
N ARG A 611 -14.01 -34.32 29.56
CA ARG A 611 -14.76 -33.54 30.54
C ARG A 611 -16.11 -33.15 29.97
N VAL A 612 -17.17 -33.37 30.75
CA VAL A 612 -18.51 -32.87 30.45
C VAL A 612 -18.76 -31.62 31.29
N PHE A 613 -19.13 -30.51 30.64
CA PHE A 613 -19.39 -29.25 31.33
C PHE A 613 -20.79 -29.20 31.92
N THR A 614 -21.00 -28.27 32.85
CA THR A 614 -22.30 -28.03 33.49
C THR A 614 -23.07 -26.89 32.83
N ALA A 615 -22.43 -26.13 31.94
CA ALA A 615 -23.02 -25.10 31.10
C ALA A 615 -22.38 -25.15 29.70
N PRO A 616 -23.11 -24.78 28.63
CA PRO A 616 -22.55 -24.71 27.29
C PRO A 616 -21.40 -23.70 27.23
N LEU A 617 -20.38 -24.00 26.41
CA LEU A 617 -19.36 -23.02 26.10
C LEU A 617 -19.97 -21.84 25.33
N ASN A 618 -19.37 -20.66 25.51
CA ASN A 618 -19.77 -19.45 24.80
C ASN A 618 -18.53 -18.73 24.26
N THR A 619 -17.73 -19.44 23.47
CA THR A 619 -16.51 -18.87 22.90
C THR A 619 -16.87 -17.70 22.00
N TRP A 620 -16.28 -16.52 22.24
CA TRP A 620 -16.64 -15.33 21.49
C TRP A 620 -16.02 -15.32 20.08
N ASP A 621 -16.72 -14.74 19.13
CA ASP A 621 -16.31 -14.54 17.74
C ASP A 621 -15.88 -13.10 17.45
N ILE A 622 -16.15 -12.18 18.37
CA ILE A 622 -15.79 -10.76 18.30
C ILE A 622 -14.94 -10.31 19.50
N ASP A 623 -14.20 -9.21 19.39
CA ASP A 623 -13.37 -8.61 20.44
C ASP A 623 -14.17 -7.68 21.39
N ASN A 624 -13.53 -7.16 22.44
CA ASN A 624 -14.17 -6.32 23.45
C ASN A 624 -14.19 -4.83 23.11
N SER A 625 -13.83 -4.45 21.89
CA SER A 625 -13.96 -3.07 21.44
C SER A 625 -15.44 -2.70 21.34
N SER A 626 -15.73 -1.40 21.27
CA SER A 626 -17.10 -0.90 21.01
C SER A 626 -17.63 -1.34 19.65
N VAL A 627 -16.72 -1.58 18.71
CA VAL A 627 -17.00 -2.00 17.34
C VAL A 627 -17.23 -3.51 17.24
N GLY A 628 -16.58 -4.29 18.10
CA GLY A 628 -16.69 -5.75 18.12
C GLY A 628 -16.05 -6.40 16.90
N ASN A 629 -14.75 -6.15 16.69
CA ASN A 629 -14.00 -6.69 15.55
C ASN A 629 -13.98 -8.22 15.59
N PRO A 630 -14.09 -8.90 14.43
CA PRO A 630 -13.97 -10.36 14.37
C PRO A 630 -12.65 -10.86 14.97
N LEU A 631 -12.73 -11.88 15.82
CA LEU A 631 -11.56 -12.51 16.44
C LEU A 631 -10.90 -13.49 15.47
N PRO A 632 -9.57 -13.41 15.29
CA PRO A 632 -8.89 -14.30 14.37
C PRO A 632 -8.65 -15.68 14.97
N PHE A 633 -8.55 -16.67 14.09
CA PHE A 633 -7.82 -17.89 14.40
C PHE A 633 -6.32 -17.59 14.61
N ARG A 634 -5.70 -18.27 15.57
CA ARG A 634 -4.25 -18.19 15.78
C ARG A 634 -3.60 -19.55 15.83
N VAL A 635 -2.41 -19.66 15.22
CA VAL A 635 -1.48 -20.78 15.40
C VAL A 635 -0.34 -20.30 16.29
N GLY A 636 -0.06 -21.01 17.38
CA GLY A 636 1.10 -20.70 18.24
C GLY A 636 0.91 -19.60 19.27
N SER A 637 -0.27 -19.00 19.41
CA SER A 637 -0.60 -17.95 20.39
C SER A 637 -2.11 -17.93 20.66
N GLN A 638 -2.54 -17.25 21.73
CA GLN A 638 -3.96 -16.99 22.07
C GLN A 638 -4.38 -15.56 21.76
N ASN A 639 -5.69 -15.26 21.88
CA ASN A 639 -6.26 -13.92 21.77
C ASN A 639 -6.54 -13.30 23.16
N GLU A 640 -6.10 -12.08 23.37
CA GLU A 640 -6.53 -11.21 24.47
C GLU A 640 -7.93 -10.65 24.21
N ALA A 641 -8.51 -9.97 25.21
CA ALA A 641 -9.83 -9.36 25.11
C ALA A 641 -9.99 -8.42 23.90
N SER A 642 -8.92 -7.75 23.49
CA SER A 642 -8.88 -6.84 22.34
C SER A 642 -8.55 -7.53 21.01
N GLY A 643 -8.58 -8.86 20.95
CA GLY A 643 -8.15 -9.64 19.78
C GLY A 643 -6.63 -9.71 19.55
N ALA A 644 -5.82 -8.94 20.30
CA ALA A 644 -4.37 -8.97 20.22
C ALA A 644 -3.78 -10.33 20.64
N ALA A 645 -2.61 -10.69 20.12
CA ALA A 645 -1.94 -11.93 20.49
C ALA A 645 -1.42 -11.91 21.93
N THR A 646 -1.71 -12.94 22.71
CA THR A 646 -1.16 -13.12 24.06
C THR A 646 0.38 -13.22 24.03
N PRO A 647 1.12 -12.42 24.80
CA PRO A 647 2.59 -12.42 24.77
C PRO A 647 3.24 -13.64 25.45
N ASN A 648 2.61 -14.25 26.46
CA ASN A 648 3.27 -15.22 27.36
C ASN A 648 2.79 -16.68 27.23
N LEU A 649 1.95 -17.02 26.23
CA LEU A 649 1.42 -18.38 26.03
C LEU A 649 1.73 -18.91 24.63
N ARG A 650 2.93 -18.58 24.13
CA ARG A 650 3.36 -18.92 22.78
C ARG A 650 3.92 -20.34 22.73
N GLY A 651 3.63 -21.07 21.65
CA GLY A 651 4.14 -22.43 21.48
C GLY A 651 5.62 -22.46 21.09
N SER A 652 6.41 -23.36 21.69
CA SER A 652 7.83 -23.59 21.36
C SER A 652 8.07 -24.90 20.58
N MET A 653 7.12 -25.26 19.72
CA MET A 653 7.06 -26.57 19.05
C MET A 653 7.11 -26.47 17.53
N THR A 654 7.35 -27.62 16.87
CA THR A 654 7.22 -27.75 15.42
C THR A 654 5.85 -28.34 15.06
N ILE A 655 5.11 -27.68 14.17
CA ILE A 655 3.79 -28.12 13.67
C ILE A 655 3.94 -28.51 12.19
N ALA A 656 3.64 -29.77 11.85
CA ALA A 656 3.70 -30.25 10.46
C ALA A 656 2.37 -30.12 9.73
N ARG A 657 1.28 -30.48 10.42
CA ARG A 657 -0.08 -30.42 9.90
C ARG A 657 -1.02 -29.92 10.98
N LEU A 658 -1.96 -29.07 10.62
CA LEU A 658 -3.01 -28.56 11.51
C LEU A 658 -4.33 -28.47 10.75
N ARG A 659 -5.40 -29.00 11.35
CA ARG A 659 -6.73 -28.96 10.76
C ARG A 659 -7.79 -28.60 11.78
N VAL A 660 -8.79 -27.87 11.33
CA VAL A 660 -9.95 -27.47 12.14
C VAL A 660 -11.21 -27.87 11.41
N HIS A 661 -12.15 -28.47 12.13
CA HIS A 661 -13.45 -28.89 11.64
C HIS A 661 -14.56 -28.28 12.49
N ASP A 662 -15.68 -28.00 11.86
CA ASP A 662 -16.96 -27.53 12.41
C ASP A 662 -17.83 -28.63 13.05
N ALA A 663 -17.28 -29.84 13.18
CA ALA A 663 -17.96 -30.98 13.78
C ALA A 663 -17.08 -31.67 14.81
N ALA A 664 -17.69 -32.33 15.80
CA ALA A 664 -16.98 -33.21 16.72
C ALA A 664 -16.72 -34.56 16.04
N LEU A 665 -15.46 -34.85 15.69
CA LEU A 665 -15.11 -36.13 15.09
C LEU A 665 -15.30 -37.27 16.09
N SER A 666 -15.81 -38.40 15.61
CA SER A 666 -15.91 -39.61 16.44
C SER A 666 -14.52 -40.16 16.78
N ALA A 667 -14.41 -40.84 17.92
CA ALA A 667 -13.17 -41.50 18.32
C ALA A 667 -12.64 -42.49 17.25
N GLN A 668 -13.54 -43.16 16.53
CA GLN A 668 -13.16 -44.05 15.43
C GLN A 668 -12.55 -43.28 14.25
N ALA A 669 -13.17 -42.18 13.85
CA ALA A 669 -12.64 -41.34 12.76
C ALA A 669 -11.25 -40.78 13.11
N ILE A 670 -11.04 -40.39 14.37
CA ILE A 670 -9.73 -39.93 14.87
C ILE A 670 -8.69 -41.05 14.85
N ALA A 671 -9.06 -42.27 15.27
CA ALA A 671 -8.18 -43.43 15.22
C ALA A 671 -7.81 -43.80 13.77
N ASP A 672 -8.78 -43.78 12.84
CA ASP A 672 -8.56 -44.09 11.43
C ASP A 672 -7.63 -43.05 10.77
N ARG A 673 -7.79 -41.77 11.09
CA ARG A 673 -6.90 -40.70 10.62
C ARG A 673 -5.47 -40.90 11.13
N TYR A 674 -5.30 -41.14 12.42
CA TYR A 674 -3.99 -41.46 12.99
C TYR A 674 -3.32 -42.63 12.27
N ASN A 675 -4.04 -43.74 12.12
CA ASN A 675 -3.53 -44.95 11.47
C ASN A 675 -3.14 -44.70 10.00
N SER A 676 -3.83 -43.78 9.31
CA SER A 676 -3.52 -43.42 7.93
C SER A 676 -2.24 -42.57 7.80
N GLU A 677 -1.91 -41.77 8.81
CA GLU A 677 -0.80 -40.81 8.76
C GLU A 677 0.45 -41.26 9.54
N VAL A 678 0.31 -42.11 10.56
CA VAL A 678 1.41 -42.48 11.47
C VAL A 678 2.63 -43.05 10.73
N GLY A 679 2.44 -43.77 9.63
CA GLY A 679 3.56 -44.31 8.83
C GLY A 679 4.47 -43.22 8.25
N PHE A 680 3.94 -42.02 7.99
CA PHE A 680 4.72 -40.86 7.55
C PHE A 680 5.47 -40.20 8.70
N PHE A 681 4.87 -40.13 9.89
CA PHE A 681 5.42 -39.43 11.06
C PHE A 681 6.25 -40.30 12.01
N SER A 682 6.17 -41.63 11.89
CA SER A 682 7.03 -42.54 12.61
C SER A 682 8.44 -42.52 12.01
N ALA A 683 9.47 -42.37 12.84
CA ALA A 683 10.81 -42.77 12.44
C ALA A 683 10.75 -44.22 11.96
N ALA A 684 11.24 -44.50 10.74
CA ALA A 684 11.27 -45.87 10.23
C ALA A 684 11.94 -46.75 11.30
N PRO A 685 11.32 -47.87 11.73
CA PRO A 685 11.96 -48.74 12.70
C PRO A 685 13.34 -49.14 12.15
N PRO A 686 14.39 -49.19 12.99
CA PRO A 686 15.69 -49.63 12.54
C PRO A 686 15.55 -51.00 11.88
N PRO A 687 16.20 -51.23 10.73
CA PRO A 687 16.03 -52.47 9.98
C PRO A 687 16.49 -53.65 10.85
N THR A 688 15.62 -54.64 11.01
CA THR A 688 15.98 -55.85 11.75
C THR A 688 16.91 -56.70 10.91
N ILE A 689 18.16 -56.86 11.38
CA ILE A 689 19.09 -57.84 10.81
C ILE A 689 18.54 -59.24 11.10
N GLN A 690 18.43 -60.05 10.05
CA GLN A 690 17.91 -61.42 10.09
C GLN A 690 18.80 -62.36 9.29
N ASN A 691 18.62 -63.67 9.46
CA ASN A 691 19.28 -64.71 8.64
C ASN A 691 20.81 -64.62 8.60
N SER A 692 21.46 -64.24 9.71
CA SER A 692 22.92 -64.18 9.77
C SER A 692 23.55 -65.57 9.66
N SER A 693 24.53 -65.76 8.77
CA SER A 693 25.21 -67.04 8.58
C SER A 693 26.71 -66.86 8.35
N LEU A 694 27.52 -67.76 8.93
CA LEU A 694 28.97 -67.82 8.69
C LEU A 694 29.32 -69.18 8.06
N ASN A 695 29.77 -69.16 6.81
CA ASN A 695 30.31 -70.35 6.16
C ASN A 695 31.77 -70.56 6.61
N ARG A 696 32.01 -71.54 7.48
CA ARG A 696 33.34 -71.83 8.02
C ARG A 696 34.32 -72.43 7.01
N GLN A 697 33.86 -72.93 5.86
CA GLN A 697 34.74 -73.46 4.81
C GLN A 697 35.25 -72.35 3.90
N THR A 698 34.41 -71.36 3.58
CA THR A 698 34.77 -70.25 2.67
C THR A 698 35.15 -68.97 3.41
N GLY A 699 34.86 -68.86 4.70
CA GLY A 699 35.04 -67.64 5.48
C GLY A 699 34.02 -66.55 5.16
N ALA A 700 32.93 -66.86 4.43
CA ALA A 700 31.91 -65.90 4.05
C ALA A 700 30.92 -65.65 5.20
N PHE A 701 30.68 -64.39 5.56
CA PHE A 701 29.63 -63.99 6.47
C PHE A 701 28.54 -63.24 5.71
N SER A 702 27.28 -63.62 5.93
CA SER A 702 26.13 -62.96 5.31
C SER A 702 25.04 -62.68 6.33
N PHE A 703 24.23 -61.66 6.05
CA PHE A 703 23.00 -61.38 6.79
C PHE A 703 22.00 -60.66 5.87
N GLY A 704 20.72 -60.73 6.22
CA GLY A 704 19.61 -60.09 5.51
C GLY A 704 18.87 -59.06 6.35
N TRP A 705 17.98 -58.32 5.70
CA TRP A 705 16.98 -57.43 6.28
C TRP A 705 15.80 -57.29 5.30
N THR A 706 14.68 -56.75 5.74
CA THR A 706 13.56 -56.42 4.85
C THR A 706 13.72 -54.98 4.34
N PRO A 707 13.91 -54.74 3.03
CA PRO A 707 14.03 -53.38 2.50
C PRO A 707 12.71 -52.60 2.61
N ALA A 708 12.81 -51.33 2.99
CA ALA A 708 11.72 -50.37 2.96
C ALA A 708 11.67 -49.72 1.56
N PRO A 709 10.46 -49.50 0.99
CA PRO A 709 10.32 -48.85 -0.31
C PRO A 709 11.02 -47.49 -0.36
N GLY A 710 11.78 -47.24 -1.43
CA GLY A 710 12.46 -45.96 -1.66
C GLY A 710 13.64 -45.65 -0.73
N LYS A 711 14.12 -46.61 0.06
CA LYS A 711 15.28 -46.46 0.95
C LYS A 711 16.51 -47.19 0.41
N THR A 712 17.68 -46.65 0.70
CA THR A 712 18.97 -47.29 0.48
C THR A 712 19.65 -47.60 1.80
N TYR A 713 20.61 -48.50 1.77
CA TYR A 713 21.30 -48.98 2.97
C TYR A 713 22.82 -48.96 2.78
N SER A 714 23.52 -48.74 3.89
CA SER A 714 24.94 -49.02 4.00
C SER A 714 25.24 -50.04 5.09
N VAL A 715 26.25 -50.86 4.83
CA VAL A 715 26.81 -51.78 5.82
C VAL A 715 28.17 -51.24 6.23
N GLU A 716 28.34 -51.07 7.52
CA GLU A 716 29.61 -50.69 8.12
C GLU A 716 30.15 -51.84 8.96
N ALA A 717 31.48 -52.01 8.97
CA ALA A 717 32.17 -52.96 9.82
C ALA A 717 33.10 -52.29 10.81
N SER A 718 33.32 -52.95 11.94
CA SER A 718 34.24 -52.53 12.99
C SER A 718 34.97 -53.73 13.59
N GLY A 719 36.23 -53.54 13.96
CA GLY A 719 36.99 -54.52 14.76
C GLY A 719 36.87 -54.31 16.28
N ASN A 720 36.39 -53.15 16.73
CA ASN A 720 36.49 -52.71 18.13
C ASN A 720 35.23 -52.00 18.67
N LEU A 721 34.14 -51.94 17.88
CA LEU A 721 32.90 -51.20 18.15
C LEU A 721 33.03 -49.67 18.27
N ALA A 722 34.25 -49.12 18.21
CA ALA A 722 34.51 -47.68 18.34
C ALA A 722 34.70 -47.01 16.97
N THR A 723 35.47 -47.63 16.07
CA THR A 723 35.75 -47.13 14.73
C THR A 723 34.99 -47.96 13.70
N TRP A 724 34.12 -47.31 12.94
CA TRP A 724 33.28 -47.95 11.91
C TRP A 724 33.69 -47.49 10.53
N THR A 725 33.73 -48.41 9.58
CA THR A 725 34.06 -48.12 8.18
C THR A 725 32.97 -48.69 7.29
N ALA A 726 32.45 -47.88 6.37
CA ALA A 726 31.52 -48.34 5.36
C ALA A 726 32.21 -49.35 4.44
N ILE A 727 31.65 -50.55 4.36
CA ILE A 727 32.13 -51.64 3.49
C ILE A 727 31.16 -51.91 2.34
N ALA A 728 29.95 -51.35 2.38
CA ALA A 728 29.03 -51.26 1.25
C ALA A 728 28.07 -50.09 1.45
N THR A 729 27.67 -49.42 0.36
CA THR A 729 26.76 -48.26 0.35
C THR A 729 25.76 -48.40 -0.80
N ASN A 730 24.69 -47.59 -0.81
CA ASN A 730 23.67 -47.59 -1.86
C ASN A 730 23.01 -48.97 -2.10
N LEU A 731 22.93 -49.81 -1.06
CA LEU A 731 22.30 -51.12 -1.17
C LEU A 731 20.79 -50.93 -1.25
N SER A 732 20.16 -51.46 -2.30
CA SER A 732 18.69 -51.50 -2.45
C SER A 732 18.11 -52.90 -2.20
N THR A 733 18.98 -53.91 -2.07
CA THR A 733 18.61 -55.30 -1.81
C THR A 733 18.75 -55.65 -0.33
N GLY A 734 17.87 -56.51 0.17
CA GLY A 734 17.76 -56.85 1.61
C GLY A 734 18.80 -57.84 2.11
N SER A 735 20.03 -57.79 1.61
CA SER A 735 21.08 -58.74 1.99
C SER A 735 22.48 -58.22 1.74
N PHE A 736 23.42 -58.61 2.60
CA PHE A 736 24.83 -58.35 2.43
C PHE A 736 25.66 -59.61 2.69
N THR A 737 26.76 -59.77 1.96
CA THR A 737 27.74 -60.85 2.17
C THR A 737 29.16 -60.28 2.06
N GLU A 738 29.98 -60.52 3.08
CA GLU A 738 31.42 -60.29 3.05
C GLU A 738 32.14 -61.64 2.90
N SER A 739 32.90 -61.83 1.81
CA SER A 739 33.55 -63.11 1.49
C SER A 739 34.95 -62.93 0.88
N PRO A 740 36.02 -63.41 1.54
CA PRO A 740 36.06 -63.86 2.94
C PRO A 740 36.03 -62.67 3.90
N VAL A 741 35.58 -62.90 5.15
CA VAL A 741 35.77 -61.93 6.24
C VAL A 741 37.29 -61.71 6.45
N PRO A 742 37.79 -60.46 6.39
CA PRO A 742 39.22 -60.18 6.51
C PRO A 742 39.84 -60.68 7.82
N ALA A 743 40.96 -61.38 7.71
CA ALA A 743 41.75 -61.83 8.85
C ALA A 743 42.56 -60.65 9.42
N GLY A 744 42.43 -60.38 10.73
CA GLY A 744 43.18 -59.30 11.38
C GLY A 744 42.63 -58.80 12.73
N SER A 745 41.44 -59.24 13.13
CA SER A 745 40.85 -58.94 14.45
C SER A 745 40.16 -60.18 15.01
N PRO A 746 40.24 -60.46 16.33
CA PRO A 746 39.51 -61.58 16.95
C PRO A 746 37.99 -61.43 16.82
N PHE A 747 37.50 -60.20 16.60
CA PHE A 747 36.08 -59.90 16.41
C PHE A 747 35.87 -59.02 15.19
N ARG A 748 34.75 -59.24 14.49
CA ARG A 748 34.26 -58.41 13.38
C ARG A 748 32.78 -58.14 13.61
N TYR A 749 32.45 -56.87 13.79
CA TYR A 749 31.10 -56.39 14.06
C TYR A 749 30.56 -55.71 12.82
N TYR A 750 29.25 -55.85 12.60
CA TYR A 750 28.53 -55.25 11.47
C TYR A 750 27.38 -54.41 12.02
N ARG A 751 27.10 -53.28 11.37
CA ARG A 751 25.86 -52.53 11.56
C ARG A 751 25.30 -52.11 10.22
N LEU A 752 23.98 -52.12 10.14
CA LEU A 752 23.21 -51.70 8.99
C LEU A 752 22.65 -50.30 9.26
N ARG A 753 22.84 -49.39 8.32
CA ARG A 753 22.33 -48.01 8.38
C ARG A 753 21.33 -47.78 7.26
N VAL A 754 20.21 -47.15 7.57
CA VAL A 754 19.26 -46.64 6.58
C VAL A 754 19.75 -45.27 6.14
N GLU A 755 19.84 -45.06 4.84
CA GLU A 755 20.28 -43.80 4.22
C GLU A 755 19.08 -43.00 3.69
#